data_AF-A0A946IVA1-F1
#
_entry.id   AF-A0A946IVA1-F1
#
_cell.length_a   1.000
_cell.length_b   1.000
_cell.length_c   1.000
_cell.angle_alpha   90.00
_cell.angle_beta   90.00
_cell.angle_gamma   90.00
#
_symmetry.space_group_name_H-M   'P 1'
#
loop_
_entity.id
_entity.type
_entity.pdbx_description
1 polymer ?
#
loop_
_entity_poly.entity_id
_entity_poly.type
_entity_poly.pdbx_seq_one_letter_code
_entity_poly.pdbx_strand_id
1 'polypeptide(L)'
;MNLSTPTSETWHSQTEASLFSKLKTTSKGLSELEASQRLKLHGANRLPQAAPPTGWELAIRQFQSPFVYILAVAAIVSLFIGETIDAGFIFGVLCLNAAIGGFQEWKAEQSAQSLQKLLQVRAMVEREGRVYEIEAEELVPGDIVWLESGNRVPADLRLLITHGFEIDESLLTGESLPVLKNSEWTGDDSIPVADRKNMSYAGSTVARGRGRGAVVSTGMVTEIGSLAKVMMDAGSGKPPLIIRMERFSKTLAWIVMVVILIVGTLGVLIQGYGLLEMFMFGVALAVAVIPEGLPVALTVALAIGTKRMVEQGVIIRRLAAVEGLGSCTMIASDKTGTLTCNELTVKEVRFLDGSICQVTGQGFTPNGKLILEGREVNLFRELKELESLVTAAVLCNEGDLHTHNNEWTHRGDPTDIALLSLGRKIGVGREELLDDQPQINQIPFEPEYQFAASFHKLTDGRVRAYVKGSPEKVLSMCKKGSEGKFRNQVLQTAEEMAAKGFRVLAFAQGIESLNSSHPPVEPTELEFLGFAGMMDPLREGVKEAIASCRDAGIEVSIITGDHPVTAFTIARNLGLDLKPEQVVTGAELQNSSPERKQEIVKEARVFARVAPNQKLELVNAMQAVGNFVAVTGDGVNDAPALRAANIGAAMGKSGTDVAREAAELVIIDDNFATIVKGVEKGRIAYDNIRKVIFMLISTGAAEVVLVLLAVATGMPLPLTAVQLLWLNLVTQGIQDVSMGFEPGEGDELKRRPRDIREPIFNHLMIERSLIVAVWVGLLGFFLFKYLLDSGLPVETARNSLLLLMVLFENVHMFNCRSETKSAFKIPPMQNPILLFGVLGAFLFHVLAMYHPWGQRVLKTHPVNGNTWMLIIGLALTILLLMEWHKWWWNKRQTGKNTTAKVLSRDQN
;
A
#
# COMPACT_ATOMS: atom_id res chain seq x y z
N MET A 1 13.01 -33.64 12.12
CA MET A 1 13.55 -34.44 11.01
C MET A 1 14.61 -33.59 10.33
N ASN A 2 15.86 -34.06 10.30
CA ASN A 2 16.98 -33.36 9.68
C ASN A 2 16.72 -33.26 8.17
N LEU A 3 16.30 -32.09 7.71
CA LEU A 3 16.20 -31.77 6.29
C LEU A 3 17.61 -31.52 5.78
N SER A 4 18.18 -32.55 5.14
CA SER A 4 19.31 -32.40 4.24
C SER A 4 18.94 -31.37 3.17
N THR A 5 19.54 -30.18 3.27
CA THR A 5 19.49 -29.13 2.24
C THR A 5 19.93 -29.73 0.90
N PRO A 6 19.19 -29.51 -0.21
CA PRO A 6 19.70 -29.85 -1.53
C PRO A 6 21.01 -29.08 -1.72
N THR A 7 22.07 -29.78 -2.12
CA THR A 7 23.40 -29.22 -2.33
C THR A 7 23.32 -28.00 -3.25
N SER A 8 23.44 -26.80 -2.70
CA SER A 8 23.70 -25.59 -3.50
C SER A 8 25.03 -25.83 -4.21
N GLU A 9 25.03 -25.92 -5.54
CA GLU A 9 26.30 -25.96 -6.28
C GLU A 9 27.11 -24.72 -5.90
N THR A 10 28.34 -24.93 -5.43
CA THR A 10 29.24 -23.86 -5.02
C THR A 10 29.85 -23.24 -6.28
N TRP A 11 29.20 -22.21 -6.80
CA TRP A 11 29.68 -21.48 -8.00
C TRP A 11 30.86 -20.56 -7.69
N HIS A 12 30.98 -20.11 -6.43
CA HIS A 12 32.03 -19.19 -5.97
C HIS A 12 33.42 -19.85 -5.88
N SER A 13 33.50 -21.17 -5.71
CA SER A 13 34.78 -21.89 -5.63
C SER A 13 35.27 -22.41 -7.00
N GLN A 14 34.49 -22.25 -8.06
CA GLN A 14 34.80 -22.77 -9.39
C GLN A 14 35.57 -21.78 -10.26
N THR A 15 36.41 -22.31 -11.15
CA THR A 15 37.12 -21.56 -12.19
C THR A 15 36.18 -21.17 -13.33
N GLU A 16 36.52 -20.11 -14.08
CA GLU A 16 35.72 -19.66 -15.23
C GLU A 16 35.53 -20.74 -16.31
N ALA A 17 36.56 -21.56 -16.56
CA ALA A 17 36.46 -22.66 -17.51
C ALA A 17 35.46 -23.74 -17.06
N SER A 18 35.44 -24.07 -15.76
CA SER A 18 34.45 -24.98 -15.18
C SER A 18 33.05 -24.39 -15.25
N LEU A 19 32.90 -23.09 -14.94
CA LEU A 19 31.64 -22.36 -15.01
C LEU A 19 31.05 -22.42 -16.42
N PHE A 20 31.83 -22.06 -17.45
CA PHE A 20 31.37 -22.11 -18.85
C PHE A 20 31.03 -23.52 -19.32
N SER A 21 31.81 -24.53 -18.92
CA SER A 21 31.52 -25.92 -19.25
C SER A 21 30.23 -26.41 -18.61
N LYS A 22 29.98 -26.10 -17.33
CA LYS A 22 28.78 -26.52 -16.60
C LYS A 22 27.53 -25.79 -17.07
N LEU A 23 27.62 -24.47 -17.20
CA LEU A 23 26.52 -23.64 -17.72
C LEU A 23 26.33 -23.79 -19.23
N LYS A 24 27.22 -24.52 -19.93
CA LYS A 24 27.26 -24.64 -21.40
C LYS A 24 27.07 -23.28 -22.07
N THR A 25 27.82 -22.28 -21.63
CA THR A 25 27.76 -20.91 -22.13
C THR A 25 29.15 -20.42 -22.50
N THR A 26 29.24 -19.28 -23.16
CA THR A 26 30.51 -18.70 -23.59
C THR A 26 30.69 -17.30 -23.04
N SER A 27 31.90 -16.75 -23.17
CA SER A 27 32.17 -15.35 -22.91
C SER A 27 31.47 -14.38 -23.87
N LYS A 28 30.64 -14.84 -24.82
CA LYS A 28 29.75 -14.02 -25.66
C LYS A 28 28.26 -14.24 -25.32
N GLY A 29 27.98 -15.02 -24.28
CA GLY A 29 26.63 -15.41 -23.88
C GLY A 29 26.00 -16.52 -24.73
N LEU A 30 24.71 -16.73 -24.51
CA LEU A 30 23.90 -17.76 -25.16
C LEU A 30 23.39 -17.33 -26.53
N SER A 31 22.97 -18.29 -27.34
CA SER A 31 22.13 -18.02 -28.52
C SER A 31 20.69 -17.72 -28.11
N GLU A 32 19.96 -16.95 -28.92
CA GLU A 32 18.56 -16.62 -28.65
C GLU A 32 17.67 -17.88 -28.62
N LEU A 33 17.96 -18.85 -29.49
CA LEU A 33 17.30 -20.16 -29.51
C LEU A 33 17.52 -20.93 -28.20
N GLU A 34 18.76 -20.96 -27.71
CA GLU A 34 19.10 -21.67 -26.48
C GLU A 34 18.53 -20.97 -25.25
N ALA A 35 18.57 -19.64 -25.20
CA ALA A 35 17.94 -18.87 -24.14
C ALA A 35 16.43 -19.15 -24.07
N SER A 36 15.73 -19.18 -25.22
CA SER A 36 14.30 -19.52 -25.29
C SER A 36 14.00 -20.96 -24.85
N GLN A 37 14.88 -21.92 -25.19
CA GLN A 37 14.76 -23.30 -24.72
C GLN A 37 14.97 -23.43 -23.21
N ARG A 38 15.97 -22.75 -22.66
CA ARG A 38 16.24 -22.73 -21.22
C ARG A 38 15.13 -22.02 -20.45
N LEU A 39 14.52 -20.99 -21.01
CA LEU A 39 13.39 -20.30 -20.39
C LEU A 39 12.19 -21.24 -20.24
N LYS A 40 11.96 -22.13 -21.22
CA LYS A 40 10.93 -23.18 -21.11
C LYS A 40 11.27 -24.26 -20.07
N LEU A 41 12.55 -24.52 -19.82
CA LEU A 41 13.01 -25.57 -18.92
C LEU A 41 13.12 -25.10 -17.46
N HIS A 42 13.70 -23.93 -17.23
CA HIS A 42 13.90 -23.34 -15.90
C HIS A 42 12.74 -22.46 -15.45
N GLY A 43 11.87 -22.04 -16.38
CA GLY A 43 10.83 -21.05 -16.13
C GLY A 43 11.37 -19.62 -16.12
N ALA A 44 10.45 -18.65 -16.03
CA ALA A 44 10.80 -17.24 -15.93
C ALA A 44 11.56 -16.94 -14.62
N ASN A 45 12.50 -16.00 -14.67
CA ASN A 45 13.22 -15.48 -13.51
C ASN A 45 12.31 -14.59 -12.66
N ARG A 46 11.38 -15.23 -11.96
CA ARG A 46 10.44 -14.58 -11.05
C ARG A 46 10.11 -15.50 -9.88
N LEU A 47 9.72 -14.90 -8.76
CA LEU A 47 9.12 -15.64 -7.66
C LEU A 47 7.71 -16.11 -8.05
N PRO A 48 7.24 -17.27 -7.56
CA PRO A 48 5.98 -17.85 -7.97
C PRO A 48 4.81 -16.96 -7.55
N GLN A 49 4.12 -16.43 -8.55
CA GLN A 49 2.85 -15.71 -8.39
C GLN A 49 1.70 -16.61 -8.82
N ALA A 50 0.54 -16.46 -8.19
CA ALA A 50 -0.68 -17.13 -8.65
C ALA A 50 -1.00 -16.63 -10.07
N ALA A 51 -1.27 -17.56 -11.00
CA ALA A 51 -1.66 -17.17 -12.34
C ALA A 51 -2.94 -16.33 -12.29
N PRO A 52 -3.02 -15.23 -13.05
CA PRO A 52 -4.25 -14.47 -13.16
C PRO A 52 -5.36 -15.36 -13.72
N PRO A 53 -6.60 -15.24 -13.23
CA PRO A 53 -7.70 -16.03 -13.74
C PRO A 53 -7.93 -15.69 -15.22
N THR A 54 -8.07 -16.71 -16.05
CA THR A 54 -8.37 -16.55 -17.47
C THR A 54 -9.81 -16.10 -17.67
N GLY A 55 -10.12 -15.47 -18.82
CA GLY A 55 -11.48 -14.98 -19.11
C GLY A 55 -12.56 -16.07 -19.07
N TRP A 56 -12.22 -17.32 -19.44
CA TRP A 56 -13.16 -18.44 -19.36
C TRP A 56 -13.32 -18.95 -17.91
N GLU A 57 -12.27 -18.94 -17.10
CA GLU A 57 -12.36 -19.27 -15.67
C GLU A 57 -13.27 -18.27 -14.95
N LEU A 58 -13.13 -16.98 -15.26
CA LEU A 58 -14.01 -15.92 -14.76
C LEU A 58 -15.46 -16.15 -15.20
N ALA A 59 -15.69 -16.51 -16.47
CA ALA A 59 -17.03 -16.82 -16.95
C ALA A 59 -17.65 -18.06 -16.26
N ILE A 60 -16.88 -19.13 -16.05
CA ILE A 60 -17.34 -20.33 -15.34
C ILE A 60 -17.63 -20.01 -13.87
N ARG A 61 -16.85 -19.13 -13.26
CA ARG A 61 -17.05 -18.71 -11.86
C ARG A 61 -18.42 -18.10 -11.63
N GLN A 62 -18.99 -17.41 -12.63
CA GLN A 62 -20.35 -16.87 -12.56
C GLN A 62 -21.40 -17.98 -12.40
N PHE A 63 -21.12 -19.21 -12.84
CA PHE A 63 -22.01 -20.37 -12.65
C PHE A 63 -21.75 -21.15 -11.35
N GLN A 64 -20.72 -20.81 -10.56
CA GLN A 64 -20.39 -21.52 -9.31
C GLN A 64 -21.21 -21.04 -8.10
N SER A 65 -22.18 -20.16 -8.31
CA SER A 65 -23.11 -19.72 -7.28
C SER A 65 -24.17 -20.80 -6.99
N PRO A 66 -24.43 -21.15 -5.71
CA PRO A 66 -25.52 -22.05 -5.33
C PRO A 66 -26.88 -21.64 -5.91
N PHE A 67 -27.12 -20.34 -6.10
CA PHE A 67 -28.39 -19.81 -6.62
C PHE A 67 -28.53 -19.98 -8.13
N VAL A 68 -27.42 -19.92 -8.88
CA VAL A 68 -27.42 -20.24 -10.31
C VAL A 68 -27.78 -21.70 -10.52
N TYR A 69 -27.31 -22.60 -9.66
CA TYR A 69 -27.74 -24.01 -9.69
C TYR A 69 -29.22 -24.18 -9.37
N ILE A 70 -29.76 -23.45 -8.39
CA ILE A 70 -31.18 -23.50 -8.05
C ILE A 70 -32.05 -22.97 -9.21
N LEU A 71 -31.66 -21.85 -9.84
CA LEU A 71 -32.33 -21.30 -11.03
C LEU A 71 -32.25 -22.25 -12.23
N ALA A 72 -31.11 -22.90 -12.44
CA ALA A 72 -30.96 -23.89 -13.50
C ALA A 72 -31.92 -25.08 -13.28
N VAL A 73 -32.05 -25.56 -12.04
CA VAL A 73 -33.04 -26.58 -11.67
C VAL A 73 -34.46 -26.06 -11.91
N ALA A 74 -34.78 -24.82 -11.51
CA ALA A 74 -36.10 -24.22 -11.74
C ALA A 74 -36.42 -24.10 -13.25
N ALA A 75 -35.47 -23.67 -14.08
CA ALA A 75 -35.63 -23.60 -15.53
C ALA A 75 -35.90 -24.98 -16.14
N ILE A 76 -35.17 -26.01 -15.70
CA ILE A 76 -35.39 -27.40 -16.13
C ILE A 76 -36.80 -27.86 -15.73
N VAL A 77 -37.23 -27.57 -14.50
CA VAL A 77 -38.57 -27.92 -13.99
C VAL A 77 -39.66 -27.21 -14.80
N SER A 78 -39.56 -25.90 -15.06
CA SER A 78 -40.51 -25.17 -15.93
C SER A 78 -40.60 -25.76 -17.33
N LEU A 79 -39.47 -26.24 -17.89
CA LEU A 79 -39.45 -26.87 -19.20
C LEU A 79 -40.23 -28.19 -19.21
N PHE A 80 -40.14 -28.98 -18.15
CA PHE A 80 -40.95 -30.20 -17.99
C PHE A 80 -42.46 -29.93 -17.82
N ILE A 81 -42.83 -28.77 -17.27
CA ILE A 81 -44.24 -28.37 -17.06
C ILE A 81 -44.88 -27.82 -18.35
N GLY A 82 -44.07 -27.44 -19.35
CA GLY A 82 -44.53 -26.83 -20.60
C GLY A 82 -44.52 -25.29 -20.59
N GLU A 83 -44.04 -24.68 -19.51
CA GLU A 83 -43.84 -23.22 -19.39
C GLU A 83 -42.55 -22.79 -20.10
N THR A 84 -42.52 -22.98 -21.41
CA THR A 84 -41.32 -22.75 -22.26
C THR A 84 -40.85 -21.30 -22.27
N ILE A 85 -41.76 -20.33 -22.09
CA ILE A 85 -41.43 -18.90 -22.03
C ILE A 85 -40.68 -18.58 -20.74
N ASP A 86 -41.16 -19.07 -19.60
CA ASP A 86 -40.55 -18.81 -18.29
C ASP A 86 -39.19 -19.53 -18.16
N ALA A 87 -39.10 -20.78 -18.62
CA ALA A 87 -37.83 -21.51 -18.70
C ALA A 87 -36.81 -20.81 -19.60
N GLY A 88 -37.22 -20.36 -20.78
CA GLY A 88 -36.37 -19.63 -21.72
C GLY A 88 -35.91 -18.28 -21.16
N PHE A 89 -36.78 -17.59 -20.41
CA PHE A 89 -36.42 -16.33 -19.75
C PHE A 89 -35.40 -16.54 -18.63
N ILE A 90 -35.60 -17.51 -17.73
CA ILE A 90 -34.66 -17.84 -16.65
C ILE A 90 -33.29 -18.19 -17.24
N PHE A 91 -33.26 -19.05 -18.26
CA PHE A 91 -32.02 -19.42 -18.93
C PHE A 91 -31.34 -18.21 -19.59
N GLY A 92 -32.11 -17.38 -20.29
CA GLY A 92 -31.60 -16.15 -20.92
C GLY A 92 -31.02 -15.16 -19.90
N VAL A 93 -31.69 -15.00 -18.75
CA VAL A 93 -31.21 -14.19 -17.62
C VAL A 93 -29.90 -14.74 -17.06
N LEU A 94 -29.78 -16.05 -16.84
CA LEU A 94 -28.55 -16.67 -16.37
C LEU A 94 -27.39 -16.45 -17.35
N CYS A 95 -27.63 -16.63 -18.66
CA CYS A 95 -26.63 -16.38 -19.68
C CYS A 95 -26.23 -14.91 -19.75
N LEU A 96 -27.21 -13.99 -19.66
CA LEU A 96 -26.96 -12.56 -19.69
C LEU A 96 -26.16 -12.12 -18.45
N ASN A 97 -26.52 -12.62 -17.26
CA ASN A 97 -25.80 -12.33 -16.02
C ASN A 97 -24.36 -12.86 -16.09
N ALA A 98 -24.15 -14.10 -16.54
CA ALA A 98 -22.81 -14.66 -16.72
C ALA A 98 -21.98 -13.88 -17.76
N ALA A 99 -22.60 -13.42 -18.85
CA ALA A 99 -21.93 -12.63 -19.88
C ALA A 99 -21.56 -11.23 -19.40
N ILE A 100 -22.52 -10.50 -18.80
CA ILE A 100 -22.29 -9.15 -18.27
C ILE A 100 -21.32 -9.20 -17.10
N GLY A 101 -21.57 -10.06 -16.12
CA GLY A 101 -20.72 -10.25 -14.94
C GLY A 101 -19.31 -10.70 -15.32
N GLY A 102 -19.18 -11.70 -16.18
CA GLY A 102 -17.88 -12.17 -16.68
C GLY A 102 -17.13 -11.11 -17.47
N PHE A 103 -17.81 -10.34 -18.34
CA PHE A 103 -17.18 -9.24 -19.08
C PHE A 103 -16.75 -8.09 -18.17
N GLN A 104 -17.59 -7.70 -17.21
CA GLN A 104 -17.30 -6.62 -16.27
C GLN A 104 -16.16 -7.02 -15.32
N GLU A 105 -16.16 -8.25 -14.79
CA GLU A 105 -15.08 -8.79 -13.96
C GLU A 105 -13.77 -8.88 -14.75
N TRP A 106 -13.81 -9.41 -15.98
CA TRP A 106 -12.63 -9.48 -16.84
C TRP A 106 -12.04 -8.10 -17.15
N LYS A 107 -12.88 -7.12 -17.49
CA LYS A 107 -12.42 -5.75 -17.79
C LYS A 107 -11.84 -5.05 -16.54
N ALA A 108 -12.46 -5.26 -15.38
CA ALA A 108 -11.96 -4.73 -14.11
C ALA A 108 -10.60 -5.36 -13.73
N GLU A 109 -10.50 -6.67 -13.89
CA GLU A 109 -9.28 -7.44 -13.62
C GLU A 109 -8.14 -7.06 -14.59
N GLN A 110 -8.43 -6.93 -15.88
CA GLN A 110 -7.45 -6.46 -16.87
C GLN A 110 -6.93 -5.05 -16.55
N SER A 111 -7.82 -4.16 -16.11
CA SER A 111 -7.45 -2.80 -15.70
C SER A 111 -6.49 -2.85 -14.51
N ALA A 112 -6.79 -3.68 -13.51
CA ALA A 112 -5.92 -3.87 -12.34
C ALA A 112 -4.55 -4.46 -12.73
N GLN A 113 -4.52 -5.48 -13.61
CA GLN A 113 -3.28 -6.12 -14.07
C GLN A 113 -2.39 -5.18 -14.87
N SER A 114 -2.96 -4.33 -15.72
CA SER A 114 -2.18 -3.37 -16.51
C SER A 114 -1.40 -2.38 -15.63
N LEU A 115 -1.93 -2.05 -14.45
CA LEU A 115 -1.28 -1.18 -13.47
C LEU A 115 -0.14 -1.89 -12.73
N GLN A 116 -0.18 -3.22 -12.58
CA GLN A 116 0.90 -4.01 -11.97
C GLN A 116 2.14 -4.10 -12.87
N LYS A 117 1.97 -4.00 -14.19
CA LYS A 117 3.08 -4.02 -15.17
C LYS A 117 4.05 -2.83 -15.02
N LEU A 118 3.68 -1.81 -14.25
CA LEU A 118 4.54 -0.66 -13.94
C LEU A 118 5.74 -1.01 -13.02
N LEU A 119 5.81 -2.24 -12.51
CA LEU A 119 6.85 -2.70 -11.55
C LEU A 119 7.96 -3.56 -12.16
N GLN A 120 8.05 -3.68 -13.49
CA GLN A 120 9.03 -4.57 -14.12
C GLN A 120 10.48 -4.05 -14.03
N VAL A 121 11.39 -4.92 -13.57
CA VAL A 121 12.82 -4.67 -13.57
C VAL A 121 13.40 -5.10 -14.92
N ARG A 122 14.23 -4.24 -15.52
CA ARG A 122 14.92 -4.54 -16.79
C ARG A 122 16.38 -4.91 -16.54
N ALA A 123 16.93 -5.74 -17.41
CA ALA A 123 18.30 -6.23 -17.34
C ALA A 123 19.01 -6.09 -18.69
N MET A 124 20.30 -5.73 -18.64
CA MET A 124 21.17 -5.67 -19.80
C MET A 124 21.86 -7.04 -19.97
N VAL A 125 21.44 -7.82 -20.97
CA VAL A 125 21.96 -9.16 -21.25
C VAL A 125 22.81 -9.16 -22.51
N GLU A 126 23.87 -9.94 -22.54
CA GLU A 126 24.67 -10.21 -23.73
C GLU A 126 24.38 -11.61 -24.27
N ARG A 127 23.89 -11.68 -25.50
CA ARG A 127 23.60 -12.92 -26.25
C ARG A 127 24.26 -12.82 -27.62
N GLU A 128 24.97 -13.86 -28.03
CA GLU A 128 25.77 -13.90 -29.26
C GLU A 128 26.73 -12.70 -29.47
N GLY A 129 27.26 -12.15 -28.38
CA GLY A 129 28.18 -11.00 -28.40
C GLY A 129 27.52 -9.64 -28.66
N ARG A 130 26.18 -9.56 -28.59
CA ARG A 130 25.41 -8.32 -28.67
C ARG A 130 24.66 -8.10 -27.35
N VAL A 131 24.61 -6.84 -26.91
CA VAL A 131 23.92 -6.45 -25.68
C VAL A 131 22.49 -6.03 -26.01
N TYR A 132 21.53 -6.58 -25.26
CA TYR A 132 20.10 -6.32 -25.36
C TYR A 132 19.57 -5.90 -23.99
N GLU A 133 18.63 -4.96 -23.97
CA GLU A 133 17.82 -4.68 -22.79
C GLU A 133 16.58 -5.58 -22.83
N ILE A 134 16.45 -6.49 -21.88
CA ILE A 134 15.33 -7.42 -21.76
C ILE A 134 14.64 -7.28 -20.40
N GLU A 135 13.42 -7.81 -20.29
CA GLU A 135 12.79 -7.95 -18.97
C GLU A 135 13.60 -8.94 -18.13
N ALA A 136 13.83 -8.62 -16.85
CA ALA A 136 14.61 -9.49 -15.96
C ALA A 136 13.98 -10.90 -15.82
N GLU A 137 12.66 -11.03 -16.03
CA GLU A 137 11.93 -12.30 -16.05
C GLU A 137 12.38 -13.26 -17.18
N GLU A 138 12.97 -12.74 -18.25
CA GLU A 138 13.45 -13.53 -19.40
C GLU A 138 14.89 -14.02 -19.25
N LEU A 139 15.55 -13.70 -18.13
CA LEU A 139 16.89 -14.20 -17.84
C LEU A 139 16.87 -15.69 -17.51
N VAL A 140 17.88 -16.40 -18.01
CA VAL A 140 18.05 -17.83 -17.77
C VAL A 140 19.47 -18.15 -17.29
N PRO A 141 19.68 -19.25 -16.55
CA PRO A 141 21.03 -19.70 -16.20
C PRO A 141 21.92 -19.83 -17.45
N GLY A 142 23.10 -19.23 -17.40
CA GLY A 142 24.06 -19.15 -18.50
C GLY A 142 24.03 -17.85 -19.31
N ASP A 143 23.01 -17.00 -19.15
CA ASP A 143 23.04 -15.64 -19.72
C ASP A 143 24.20 -14.83 -19.12
N ILE A 144 24.73 -13.88 -19.89
CA ILE A 144 25.75 -12.94 -19.41
C ILE A 144 25.10 -11.59 -19.18
N VAL A 145 25.19 -11.08 -17.96
CA VAL A 145 24.54 -9.83 -17.56
C VAL A 145 25.59 -8.75 -17.32
N TRP A 146 25.29 -7.56 -17.82
CA TRP A 146 26.03 -6.35 -17.55
C TRP A 146 25.40 -5.59 -16.41
N LEU A 147 26.24 -5.13 -15.49
CA LEU A 147 25.86 -4.40 -14.30
C LEU A 147 26.69 -3.12 -14.22
N GLU A 148 26.02 -2.00 -14.05
CA GLU A 148 26.64 -0.71 -13.76
C GLU A 148 26.03 -0.05 -12.53
N SER A 149 26.64 1.04 -12.08
CA SER A 149 26.21 1.76 -10.88
C SER A 149 24.74 2.15 -10.96
N GLY A 150 24.00 1.89 -9.90
CA GLY A 150 22.54 2.10 -9.83
C GLY A 150 21.71 0.93 -10.39
N ASN A 151 22.30 -0.06 -11.07
CA ASN A 151 21.56 -1.25 -11.47
C ASN A 151 21.24 -2.12 -10.25
N ARG A 152 20.04 -2.71 -10.26
CA ARG A 152 19.74 -3.86 -9.40
C ARG A 152 20.25 -5.13 -10.06
N VAL A 153 20.84 -6.01 -9.26
CA VAL A 153 21.30 -7.32 -9.69
C VAL A 153 20.06 -8.20 -9.95
N PRO A 154 19.79 -8.64 -11.19
CA PRO A 154 18.49 -9.23 -11.54
C PRO A 154 18.37 -10.74 -11.24
N ALA A 155 19.50 -11.42 -11.00
CA ALA A 155 19.61 -12.84 -10.72
C ALA A 155 20.93 -13.11 -9.98
N ASP A 156 21.15 -14.29 -9.41
CA ASP A 156 22.45 -14.60 -8.81
C ASP A 156 23.47 -14.81 -9.92
N LEU A 157 24.57 -14.05 -9.87
CA LEU A 157 25.62 -14.07 -10.88
C LEU A 157 26.97 -14.47 -10.29
N ARG A 158 27.72 -15.22 -11.09
CA ARG A 158 29.17 -15.40 -10.91
C ARG A 158 29.89 -14.34 -11.74
N LEU A 159 30.62 -13.45 -11.09
CA LEU A 159 31.27 -12.29 -11.72
C LEU A 159 32.48 -12.73 -12.55
N LEU A 160 32.50 -12.37 -13.82
CA LEU A 160 33.57 -12.62 -14.79
C LEU A 160 34.54 -11.45 -14.86
N ILE A 161 34.02 -10.22 -14.81
CA ILE A 161 34.82 -9.00 -14.88
C ILE A 161 34.29 -8.01 -13.85
N THR A 162 35.20 -7.36 -13.12
CA THR A 162 34.88 -6.34 -12.14
C THR A 162 35.84 -5.16 -12.29
N HIS A 163 35.30 -3.94 -12.32
CA HIS A 163 36.07 -2.70 -12.37
C HIS A 163 35.57 -1.73 -11.31
N GLY A 164 36.28 -1.68 -10.16
CA GLY A 164 35.89 -0.88 -9.00
C GLY A 164 34.46 -1.19 -8.54
N PHE A 165 34.08 -2.46 -8.62
CA PHE A 165 32.70 -2.93 -8.53
C PHE A 165 32.32 -3.18 -7.07
N GLU A 166 31.50 -2.32 -6.50
CA GLU A 166 30.99 -2.43 -5.13
C GLU A 166 29.47 -2.62 -5.17
N ILE A 167 28.99 -3.58 -4.39
CA ILE A 167 27.58 -3.92 -4.30
C ILE A 167 27.11 -3.69 -2.87
N ASP A 168 25.97 -3.02 -2.73
CA ASP A 168 25.19 -3.01 -1.50
C ASP A 168 24.40 -4.32 -1.40
N GLU A 169 24.87 -5.20 -0.51
CA GLU A 169 24.27 -6.49 -0.17
C GLU A 169 23.53 -6.45 1.17
N SER A 170 23.20 -5.24 1.68
CA SER A 170 22.46 -5.03 2.93
C SER A 170 21.14 -5.80 2.97
N LEU A 171 20.57 -6.05 1.80
CA LEU A 171 19.32 -6.78 1.62
C LEU A 171 19.43 -8.25 2.03
N LEU A 172 20.57 -8.88 1.78
CA LEU A 172 20.79 -10.29 2.09
C LEU A 172 21.53 -10.49 3.42
N THR A 173 22.41 -9.55 3.76
CA THR A 173 23.35 -9.68 4.88
C THR A 173 22.99 -8.81 6.08
N GLY A 174 22.21 -7.74 5.88
CA GLY A 174 21.91 -6.73 6.90
C GLY A 174 23.01 -5.68 7.11
N GLU A 175 24.14 -5.78 6.41
CA GLU A 175 25.26 -4.84 6.54
C GLU A 175 25.13 -3.68 5.55
N SER A 176 25.13 -2.44 6.04
CA SER A 176 24.87 -1.26 5.20
C SER A 176 26.08 -0.75 4.40
N LEU A 177 27.27 -1.34 4.59
CA LEU A 177 28.47 -0.94 3.87
C LEU A 177 28.58 -1.72 2.55
N PRO A 178 28.76 -1.04 1.40
CA PRO A 178 28.98 -1.70 0.13
C PRO A 178 30.23 -2.59 0.15
N VAL A 179 30.11 -3.79 -0.40
CA VAL A 179 31.19 -4.79 -0.45
C VAL A 179 31.91 -4.69 -1.80
N LEU A 180 33.23 -4.49 -1.76
CA LEU A 180 34.06 -4.55 -2.97
C LEU A 180 34.16 -5.99 -3.49
N LYS A 181 33.70 -6.18 -4.72
CA LYS A 181 33.70 -7.47 -5.42
C LYS A 181 34.94 -7.62 -6.28
N ASN A 182 35.38 -8.87 -6.42
CA ASN A 182 36.53 -9.26 -7.22
C ASN A 182 36.23 -10.57 -7.97
N SER A 183 36.19 -10.53 -9.30
CA SER A 183 35.92 -11.68 -10.16
C SER A 183 36.97 -12.80 -10.04
N GLU A 184 38.22 -12.44 -9.73
CA GLU A 184 39.36 -13.37 -9.58
C GLU A 184 39.45 -13.99 -8.18
N TRP A 185 38.63 -13.55 -7.23
CA TRP A 185 38.65 -14.11 -5.89
C TRP A 185 38.26 -15.59 -5.91
N THR A 186 38.94 -16.38 -5.08
CA THR A 186 38.69 -17.81 -4.87
C THR A 186 38.59 -18.08 -3.38
N GLY A 187 37.72 -19.00 -2.99
CA GLY A 187 37.59 -19.41 -1.59
C GLY A 187 36.98 -20.80 -1.46
N ASP A 188 36.99 -21.31 -0.23
CA ASP A 188 36.49 -22.64 0.08
C ASP A 188 34.95 -22.73 0.01
N ASP A 189 34.44 -23.96 -0.14
CA ASP A 189 33.00 -24.23 -0.23
C ASP A 189 32.22 -23.81 1.03
N SER A 190 32.88 -23.74 2.19
CA SER A 190 32.27 -23.42 3.50
C SER A 190 32.07 -21.93 3.76
N ILE A 191 32.50 -21.06 2.84
CA ILE A 191 32.44 -19.61 3.04
C ILE A 191 30.98 -19.11 3.05
N PRO A 192 30.59 -18.31 4.08
CA PRO A 192 29.27 -17.70 4.15
C PRO A 192 28.95 -16.82 2.94
N VAL A 193 27.66 -16.66 2.63
CA VAL A 193 27.19 -15.91 1.45
C VAL A 193 27.74 -14.47 1.42
N ALA A 194 27.79 -13.80 2.57
CA ALA A 194 28.28 -12.43 2.73
C ALA A 194 29.76 -12.26 2.31
N ASP A 195 30.58 -13.30 2.47
CA ASP A 195 32.03 -13.24 2.25
C ASP A 195 32.44 -13.62 0.82
N ARG A 196 31.49 -14.04 -0.03
CA ARG A 196 31.75 -14.49 -1.40
C ARG A 196 31.94 -13.28 -2.33
N LYS A 197 33.19 -12.84 -2.49
CA LYS A 197 33.55 -11.61 -3.24
C LYS A 197 33.42 -11.72 -4.76
N ASN A 198 33.28 -12.92 -5.30
CA ASN A 198 33.20 -13.17 -6.74
C ASN A 198 31.77 -13.48 -7.22
N MET A 199 30.80 -13.32 -6.32
CA MET A 199 29.37 -13.48 -6.54
C MET A 199 28.66 -12.14 -6.40
N SER A 200 27.53 -12.00 -7.09
CA SER A 200 26.56 -10.92 -6.86
C SER A 200 25.16 -11.52 -6.79
N TYR A 201 24.37 -11.12 -5.79
CA TYR A 201 23.09 -11.77 -5.49
C TYR A 201 21.89 -10.98 -5.98
N ALA A 202 20.86 -11.68 -6.44
CA ALA A 202 19.60 -11.10 -6.89
C ALA A 202 19.01 -10.14 -5.85
N GLY A 203 18.53 -8.98 -6.31
CA GLY A 203 17.97 -7.92 -5.46
C GLY A 203 18.99 -6.90 -4.95
N SER A 204 20.28 -7.26 -4.86
CA SER A 204 21.35 -6.34 -4.43
C SER A 204 21.49 -5.14 -5.38
N THR A 205 22.01 -4.02 -4.91
CA THR A 205 22.18 -2.81 -5.74
C THR A 205 23.65 -2.53 -5.98
N VAL A 206 24.02 -2.26 -7.23
CA VAL A 206 25.39 -1.84 -7.55
C VAL A 206 25.59 -0.42 -7.04
N ALA A 207 26.27 -0.30 -5.91
CA ALA A 207 26.63 0.99 -5.34
C ALA A 207 27.61 1.72 -6.28
N ARG A 208 28.52 0.96 -6.90
CA ARG A 208 29.67 1.54 -7.58
C ARG A 208 30.31 0.62 -8.62
N GLY A 209 30.83 1.20 -9.69
CA GLY A 209 31.66 0.49 -10.68
C GLY A 209 30.85 -0.25 -11.74
N ARG A 210 31.55 -1.13 -12.48
CA ARG A 210 30.97 -1.97 -13.54
C ARG A 210 31.36 -3.42 -13.34
N GLY A 211 30.40 -4.29 -13.56
CA GLY A 211 30.53 -5.72 -13.43
C GLY A 211 29.92 -6.44 -14.63
N ARG A 212 30.47 -7.59 -14.93
CA ARG A 212 29.93 -8.52 -15.92
C ARG A 212 29.90 -9.90 -15.29
N GLY A 213 28.76 -10.58 -15.32
CA GLY A 213 28.59 -11.86 -14.63
C GLY A 213 27.74 -12.84 -15.41
N ALA A 214 28.02 -14.14 -15.24
CA ALA A 214 27.18 -15.21 -15.76
C ALA A 214 26.08 -15.54 -14.75
N VAL A 215 24.83 -15.63 -15.22
CA VAL A 215 23.69 -16.03 -14.41
C VAL A 215 23.87 -17.50 -13.98
N VAL A 216 23.93 -17.74 -12.68
CA VAL A 216 24.05 -19.10 -12.12
C VAL A 216 22.75 -19.61 -11.55
N SER A 217 21.88 -18.73 -11.08
CA SER A 217 20.58 -19.11 -10.51
C SER A 217 19.54 -18.03 -10.75
N THR A 218 18.30 -18.46 -11.02
CA THR A 218 17.15 -17.60 -11.32
C THR A 218 15.95 -18.00 -10.47
N GLY A 219 15.01 -17.06 -10.27
CA GLY A 219 13.76 -17.28 -9.55
C GLY A 219 13.97 -17.88 -8.15
N MET A 220 13.27 -18.98 -7.87
CA MET A 220 13.26 -19.66 -6.55
C MET A 220 14.58 -20.32 -6.15
N VAL A 221 15.53 -20.48 -7.09
CA VAL A 221 16.82 -21.13 -6.84
C VAL A 221 17.86 -20.14 -6.32
N THR A 222 17.64 -18.84 -6.53
CA THR A 222 18.51 -17.79 -5.99
C THR A 222 18.56 -17.82 -4.46
N GLU A 223 19.62 -17.27 -3.86
CA GLU A 223 19.74 -17.14 -2.39
C GLU A 223 18.49 -16.43 -1.83
N ILE A 224 18.08 -15.35 -2.50
CA ILE A 224 16.90 -14.56 -2.11
C ILE A 224 15.57 -15.32 -2.33
N GLY A 225 15.47 -16.11 -3.41
CA GLY A 225 14.32 -16.95 -3.69
C GLY A 225 14.18 -18.14 -2.73
N SER A 226 15.31 -18.66 -2.24
CA SER A 226 15.32 -19.71 -1.22
C SER A 226 14.79 -19.19 0.13
N LEU A 227 15.14 -17.96 0.50
CA LEU A 227 14.58 -17.26 1.66
C LEU A 227 13.08 -17.00 1.46
N ALA A 228 12.69 -16.52 0.28
CA ALA A 228 11.28 -16.30 -0.05
C ALA A 228 10.45 -17.60 0.05
N LYS A 229 10.99 -18.76 -0.31
CA LYS A 229 10.32 -20.06 -0.16
C LYS A 229 9.95 -20.37 1.29
N VAL A 230 10.88 -20.13 2.21
CA VAL A 230 10.64 -20.33 3.65
C VAL A 230 9.59 -19.34 4.17
N MET A 231 9.54 -18.13 3.60
CA MET A 231 8.53 -17.13 3.93
C MET A 231 7.14 -17.42 3.36
N MET A 232 7.05 -18.07 2.20
CA MET A 232 5.76 -18.42 1.57
C MET A 232 4.92 -19.41 2.39
N ASP A 233 5.54 -20.18 3.29
CA ASP A 233 4.85 -21.09 4.21
C ASP A 233 4.19 -20.37 5.40
N ALA A 234 4.52 -19.09 5.65
CA ALA A 234 3.82 -18.27 6.63
C ALA A 234 2.47 -17.81 6.06
N GLY A 235 1.36 -18.32 6.63
CA GLY A 235 0.00 -18.06 6.13
C GLY A 235 -0.34 -16.57 6.02
N SER A 236 -0.92 -16.15 4.91
CA SER A 236 -1.37 -14.75 4.71
C SER A 236 -2.68 -14.47 5.47
N GLY A 237 -2.77 -13.33 6.15
CA GLY A 237 -4.02 -12.86 6.76
C GLY A 237 -5.12 -12.61 5.73
N LYS A 238 -6.39 -12.90 6.06
CA LYS A 238 -7.54 -12.56 5.21
C LYS A 238 -7.89 -11.06 5.35
N PRO A 239 -8.12 -10.33 4.24
CA PRO A 239 -8.62 -8.95 4.29
C PRO A 239 -9.99 -8.81 4.99
N PRO A 240 -10.28 -7.70 5.69
CA PRO A 240 -11.51 -7.49 6.47
C PRO A 240 -12.76 -7.62 5.65
N LEU A 241 -12.76 -7.01 4.46
CA LEU A 241 -13.88 -7.04 3.54
C LEU A 241 -14.32 -8.49 3.25
N ILE A 242 -13.39 -9.40 2.99
CA ILE A 242 -13.70 -10.81 2.71
C ILE A 242 -14.34 -11.47 3.94
N ILE A 243 -13.77 -11.25 5.13
CA ILE A 243 -14.31 -11.79 6.39
C ILE A 243 -15.74 -11.28 6.63
N ARG A 244 -15.97 -9.99 6.41
CA ARG A 244 -17.28 -9.35 6.59
C ARG A 244 -18.29 -9.87 5.56
N MET A 245 -17.87 -10.04 4.31
CA MET A 245 -18.70 -10.57 3.22
C MET A 245 -19.11 -12.03 3.44
N GLU A 246 -18.19 -12.90 3.88
CA GLU A 246 -18.53 -14.30 4.18
C GLU A 246 -19.61 -14.42 5.27
N ARG A 247 -19.51 -13.61 6.34
CA ARG A 247 -20.54 -13.56 7.39
C ARG A 247 -21.86 -13.04 6.84
N PHE A 248 -21.81 -11.95 6.10
CA PHE A 248 -22.99 -11.33 5.48
C PHE A 248 -23.74 -12.33 4.59
N SER A 249 -23.06 -13.01 3.66
CA SER A 249 -23.69 -13.95 2.75
C SER A 249 -24.34 -15.12 3.48
N LYS A 250 -23.71 -15.63 4.56
CA LYS A 250 -24.30 -16.70 5.39
C LYS A 250 -25.56 -16.23 6.12
N THR A 251 -25.54 -15.04 6.70
CA THR A 251 -26.70 -14.48 7.41
C THR A 251 -27.86 -14.22 6.45
N LEU A 252 -27.59 -13.62 5.28
CA LEU A 252 -28.61 -13.33 4.28
C LEU A 252 -29.25 -14.61 3.73
N ALA A 253 -28.44 -15.64 3.43
CA ALA A 253 -28.95 -16.93 2.96
C ALA A 253 -29.93 -17.56 3.96
N TRP A 254 -29.62 -17.52 5.26
CA TRP A 254 -30.54 -18.00 6.30
C TRP A 254 -31.86 -17.20 6.37
N ILE A 255 -31.79 -15.87 6.27
CA ILE A 255 -32.99 -15.01 6.27
C ILE A 255 -33.88 -15.34 5.08
N VAL A 256 -33.31 -15.43 3.87
CA VAL A 256 -34.03 -15.73 2.64
C VAL A 256 -34.73 -17.10 2.72
N MET A 257 -34.03 -18.12 3.22
CA MET A 257 -34.62 -19.45 3.41
C MET A 257 -35.84 -19.43 4.35
N VAL A 258 -35.76 -18.70 5.45
CA VAL A 258 -36.88 -18.55 6.39
C VAL A 258 -38.05 -17.82 5.74
N VAL A 259 -37.80 -16.75 5.00
CA VAL A 259 -38.82 -15.99 4.28
C VAL A 259 -39.52 -16.85 3.23
N ILE A 260 -38.79 -17.61 2.42
CA ILE A 260 -39.37 -18.50 1.40
C ILE A 260 -40.24 -19.57 2.06
N LEU A 261 -39.80 -20.14 3.18
CA LEU A 261 -40.60 -21.14 3.90
C LEU A 261 -41.93 -20.55 4.40
N ILE A 262 -41.90 -19.34 4.96
CA ILE A 262 -43.09 -18.63 5.44
C ILE A 262 -44.02 -18.31 4.27
N VAL A 263 -43.51 -17.66 3.23
CA VAL A 263 -44.30 -17.28 2.05
C VAL A 263 -44.87 -18.51 1.35
N GLY A 264 -44.07 -19.57 1.18
CA GLY A 264 -44.48 -20.85 0.61
C GLY A 264 -45.62 -21.49 1.38
N THR A 265 -45.49 -21.56 2.70
CA THR A 265 -46.50 -22.16 3.58
C THR A 265 -47.79 -21.35 3.58
N LEU A 266 -47.70 -20.02 3.66
CA LEU A 266 -48.87 -19.15 3.59
C LEU A 266 -49.55 -19.22 2.21
N GLY A 267 -48.80 -19.25 1.11
CA GLY A 267 -49.35 -19.35 -0.23
C GLY A 267 -50.13 -20.65 -0.47
N VAL A 268 -49.61 -21.78 0.03
CA VAL A 268 -50.31 -23.07 -0.04
C VAL A 268 -51.54 -23.09 0.86
N LEU A 269 -51.41 -22.67 2.13
CA LEU A 269 -52.49 -22.79 3.11
C LEU A 269 -53.61 -21.78 2.94
N ILE A 270 -53.29 -20.53 2.56
CA ILE A 270 -54.27 -19.44 2.48
C ILE A 270 -54.83 -19.31 1.06
N GLN A 271 -53.98 -19.39 0.03
CA GLN A 271 -54.38 -19.11 -1.35
C GLN A 271 -54.65 -20.36 -2.17
N GLY A 272 -54.27 -21.54 -1.67
CA GLY A 272 -54.45 -22.80 -2.38
C GLY A 272 -53.51 -22.96 -3.58
N TYR A 273 -52.40 -22.22 -3.63
CA TYR A 273 -51.39 -22.38 -4.68
C TYR A 273 -50.76 -23.77 -4.64
N GLY A 274 -50.41 -24.28 -5.82
CA GLY A 274 -49.72 -25.56 -5.93
C GLY A 274 -48.32 -25.51 -5.29
N LEU A 275 -47.86 -26.62 -4.70
CA LEU A 275 -46.51 -26.73 -4.16
C LEU A 275 -45.43 -26.37 -5.19
N LEU A 276 -45.67 -26.74 -6.45
CA LEU A 276 -44.77 -26.47 -7.56
C LEU A 276 -44.73 -24.98 -7.93
N GLU A 277 -45.88 -24.32 -7.96
CA GLU A 277 -45.99 -22.87 -8.23
C GLU A 277 -45.29 -22.07 -7.12
N MET A 278 -45.52 -22.43 -5.85
CA MET A 278 -44.85 -21.79 -4.72
C MET A 278 -43.35 -22.11 -4.64
N PHE A 279 -42.92 -23.28 -5.11
CA PHE A 279 -41.50 -23.60 -5.26
C PHE A 279 -40.84 -22.69 -6.31
N MET A 280 -41.44 -22.57 -7.50
CA MET A 280 -40.92 -21.70 -8.58
C MET A 280 -40.88 -20.23 -8.16
N PHE A 281 -41.95 -19.75 -7.50
CA PHE A 281 -41.98 -18.41 -6.93
C PHE A 281 -40.94 -18.21 -5.82
N GLY A 282 -40.77 -19.20 -4.94
CA GLY A 282 -39.74 -19.19 -3.90
C GLY A 282 -38.33 -19.08 -4.45
N VAL A 283 -38.03 -19.78 -5.55
CA VAL A 283 -36.75 -19.65 -6.27
C VAL A 283 -36.58 -18.25 -6.84
N ALA A 284 -37.61 -17.70 -7.50
CA ALA A 284 -37.55 -16.35 -8.06
C ALA A 284 -37.39 -15.28 -6.97
N LEU A 285 -38.06 -15.43 -5.83
CA LEU A 285 -37.92 -14.55 -4.67
C LEU A 285 -36.52 -14.67 -4.05
N ALA A 286 -35.95 -15.87 -3.96
CA ALA A 286 -34.59 -16.07 -3.47
C ALA A 286 -33.60 -15.24 -4.30
N VAL A 287 -33.70 -15.36 -5.62
CA VAL A 287 -32.82 -14.72 -6.58
C VAL A 287 -33.02 -13.21 -6.61
N ALA A 288 -34.25 -12.74 -6.45
CA ALA A 288 -34.56 -11.32 -6.32
C ALA A 288 -33.91 -10.71 -5.07
N VAL A 289 -33.96 -11.41 -3.93
CA VAL A 289 -33.45 -10.89 -2.65
C VAL A 289 -31.94 -11.03 -2.53
N ILE A 290 -31.34 -12.03 -3.19
CA ILE A 290 -29.91 -12.25 -3.15
C ILE A 290 -29.24 -11.36 -4.17
N PRO A 291 -28.34 -10.47 -3.74
CA PRO A 291 -27.79 -9.48 -4.63
C PRO A 291 -26.73 -10.10 -5.55
N GLU A 292 -27.15 -10.65 -6.69
CA GLU A 292 -26.25 -11.18 -7.72
C GLU A 292 -25.35 -10.11 -8.32
N GLY A 293 -25.79 -8.84 -8.32
CA GLY A 293 -24.98 -7.69 -8.73
C GLY A 293 -23.86 -7.32 -7.76
N LEU A 294 -23.88 -7.83 -6.51
CA LEU A 294 -22.94 -7.41 -5.47
C LEU A 294 -21.49 -7.84 -5.73
N PRO A 295 -21.17 -9.09 -6.12
CA PRO A 295 -19.80 -9.47 -6.48
C PRO A 295 -19.22 -8.57 -7.59
N VAL A 296 -20.03 -8.25 -8.59
CA VAL A 296 -19.61 -7.43 -9.73
C VAL A 296 -19.37 -5.98 -9.31
N ALA A 297 -20.33 -5.39 -8.59
CA ALA A 297 -20.20 -4.04 -8.07
C ALA A 297 -19.03 -3.90 -7.08
N LEU A 298 -18.74 -4.95 -6.30
CA LEU A 298 -17.58 -5.02 -5.41
C LEU A 298 -16.27 -4.96 -6.20
N THR A 299 -16.12 -5.82 -7.23
CA THR A 299 -14.94 -5.85 -8.08
C THR A 299 -14.72 -4.50 -8.78
N VAL A 300 -15.80 -3.88 -9.28
CA VAL A 300 -15.73 -2.56 -9.91
C VAL A 300 -15.32 -1.48 -8.91
N ALA A 301 -15.92 -1.43 -7.72
CA ALA A 301 -15.57 -0.48 -6.68
C ALA A 301 -14.09 -0.62 -6.24
N LEU A 302 -13.60 -1.85 -6.07
CA LEU A 302 -12.21 -2.12 -5.73
C LEU A 302 -11.23 -1.79 -6.86
N ALA A 303 -11.61 -2.03 -8.12
CA ALA A 303 -10.79 -1.67 -9.28
C ALA A 303 -10.67 -0.14 -9.42
N ILE A 304 -11.77 0.61 -9.22
CA ILE A 304 -11.75 2.07 -9.19
C ILE A 304 -10.92 2.58 -8.01
N GLY A 305 -11.07 1.97 -6.84
CA GLY A 305 -10.26 2.27 -5.65
C GLY A 305 -8.77 2.08 -5.93
N THR A 306 -8.39 0.96 -6.53
CA THR A 306 -7.02 0.66 -6.98
C THR A 306 -6.49 1.73 -7.92
N LYS A 307 -7.27 2.11 -8.95
CA LYS A 307 -6.87 3.16 -9.88
C LYS A 307 -6.60 4.50 -9.16
N ARG A 308 -7.50 4.91 -8.27
CA ARG A 308 -7.36 6.15 -7.47
C ARG A 308 -6.16 6.08 -6.52
N MET A 309 -5.82 4.90 -6.00
CA MET A 309 -4.63 4.69 -5.16
C MET A 309 -3.34 4.82 -5.95
N VAL A 310 -3.27 4.24 -7.16
CA VAL A 310 -2.09 4.34 -8.04
C VAL A 310 -1.83 5.79 -8.44
N GLU A 311 -2.89 6.56 -8.75
CA GLU A 311 -2.79 8.00 -9.02
C GLU A 311 -2.22 8.81 -7.83
N GLN A 312 -2.25 8.26 -6.62
CA GLN A 312 -1.66 8.87 -5.42
C GLN A 312 -0.29 8.28 -5.06
N GLY A 313 0.27 7.37 -5.85
CA GLY A 313 1.56 6.73 -5.57
C GLY A 313 1.48 5.39 -4.83
N VAL A 314 0.28 4.82 -4.64
CA VAL A 314 0.08 3.52 -3.95
C VAL A 314 -0.31 2.44 -4.96
N ILE A 315 0.60 1.50 -5.25
CA ILE A 315 0.33 0.36 -6.12
C ILE A 315 -0.26 -0.79 -5.31
N ILE A 316 -1.38 -1.33 -5.76
CA ILE A 316 -2.06 -2.45 -5.12
C ILE A 316 -1.80 -3.74 -5.90
N ARG A 317 -1.26 -4.75 -5.20
CA ARG A 317 -0.98 -6.07 -5.80
C ARG A 317 -2.17 -7.02 -5.68
N ARG A 318 -3.07 -6.80 -4.72
CA ARG A 318 -4.29 -7.59 -4.51
C ARG A 318 -5.49 -6.67 -4.31
N LEU A 319 -6.53 -6.76 -5.15
CA LEU A 319 -7.70 -5.86 -5.09
C LEU A 319 -8.35 -5.78 -3.69
N ALA A 320 -8.40 -6.90 -2.97
CA ALA A 320 -8.95 -6.93 -1.62
C ALA A 320 -8.14 -6.11 -0.59
N ALA A 321 -6.89 -5.74 -0.90
CA ALA A 321 -6.04 -4.92 -0.04
C ALA A 321 -6.39 -3.42 -0.05
N VAL A 322 -7.13 -2.95 -1.06
CA VAL A 322 -7.62 -1.56 -1.14
C VAL A 322 -8.40 -1.19 0.13
N GLU A 323 -9.28 -2.08 0.59
CA GLU A 323 -10.08 -1.83 1.79
C GLU A 323 -9.26 -1.97 3.08
N GLY A 324 -8.30 -2.90 3.11
CA GLY A 324 -7.53 -3.18 4.32
C GLY A 324 -6.78 -1.95 4.81
N LEU A 325 -6.20 -1.13 3.92
CA LEU A 325 -5.53 0.11 4.32
C LEU A 325 -6.53 1.14 4.89
N GLY A 326 -7.75 1.22 4.35
CA GLY A 326 -8.79 2.10 4.88
C GLY A 326 -9.33 1.69 6.27
N SER A 327 -9.27 0.40 6.56
CA SER A 327 -9.70 -0.22 7.83
C SER A 327 -8.59 -0.36 8.87
N CYS A 328 -7.38 0.15 8.61
CA CYS A 328 -6.29 0.08 9.58
C CYS A 328 -6.59 0.87 10.86
N THR A 329 -6.23 0.27 12.00
CA THR A 329 -6.28 0.91 13.32
C THR A 329 -4.88 1.26 13.82
N MET A 330 -3.86 0.56 13.31
CA MET A 330 -2.46 0.77 13.67
C MET A 330 -1.56 0.64 12.44
N ILE A 331 -0.59 1.55 12.32
CA ILE A 331 0.49 1.47 11.35
C ILE A 331 1.80 1.26 12.11
N ALA A 332 2.41 0.09 11.94
CA ALA A 332 3.75 -0.23 12.43
C ALA A 332 4.76 0.09 11.32
N SER A 333 5.47 1.20 11.46
CA SER A 333 6.34 1.71 10.41
C SER A 333 7.80 1.50 10.75
N ASP A 334 8.58 0.99 9.80
CA ASP A 334 10.03 1.07 9.89
C ASP A 334 10.49 2.53 9.83
N LYS A 335 11.52 2.88 10.58
CA LYS A 335 12.03 4.26 10.64
C LYS A 335 12.83 4.61 9.39
N THR A 336 13.84 3.79 9.08
CA THR A 336 14.85 4.12 8.07
C THR A 336 14.24 3.95 6.69
N GLY A 337 14.46 4.91 5.79
CA GLY A 337 13.95 4.83 4.41
C GLY A 337 12.45 5.08 4.25
N THR A 338 11.63 4.93 5.30
CA THR A 338 10.18 5.22 5.25
C THR A 338 9.82 6.57 5.91
N LEU A 339 10.17 6.76 7.19
CA LEU A 339 9.90 8.01 7.92
C LEU A 339 11.01 9.04 7.71
N THR A 340 12.22 8.55 7.49
CA THR A 340 13.42 9.34 7.22
C THR A 340 13.87 9.20 5.77
N CYS A 341 14.73 10.11 5.32
CA CYS A 341 15.23 10.09 3.94
C CYS A 341 16.23 8.95 3.70
N ASN A 342 16.80 8.37 4.76
CA ASN A 342 17.98 7.50 4.71
C ASN A 342 19.17 8.19 4.01
N GLU A 343 19.24 9.52 4.14
CA GLU A 343 20.25 10.35 3.51
C GLU A 343 20.76 11.34 4.56
N LEU A 344 21.94 11.05 5.11
CA LEU A 344 22.52 11.84 6.19
C LEU A 344 22.71 13.30 5.72
N THR A 345 22.21 14.26 6.51
CA THR A 345 22.24 15.68 6.14
C THR A 345 22.81 16.49 7.29
N VAL A 346 23.76 17.38 7.00
CA VAL A 346 24.23 18.37 7.99
C VAL A 346 23.07 19.32 8.31
N LYS A 347 22.78 19.49 9.60
CA LYS A 347 21.68 20.34 10.11
C LYS A 347 22.16 21.48 11.01
N GLU A 348 23.31 21.31 11.65
CA GLU A 348 23.84 22.28 12.59
C GLU A 348 25.36 22.32 12.45
N VAL A 349 25.93 23.51 12.32
CA VAL A 349 27.37 23.76 12.43
C VAL A 349 27.59 24.60 13.67
N ARG A 350 28.49 24.18 14.56
CA ARG A 350 28.81 24.91 15.80
C ARG A 350 30.27 25.34 15.83
N PHE A 351 30.49 26.58 16.26
CA PHE A 351 31.80 27.17 16.45
C PHE A 351 32.19 27.25 17.93
N LEU A 352 33.47 27.50 18.21
CA LEU A 352 34.02 27.56 19.57
C LEU A 352 33.56 28.78 20.39
N ASP A 353 33.14 29.85 19.72
CA ASP A 353 32.56 31.05 20.34
C ASP A 353 31.11 30.83 20.80
N GLY A 354 30.52 29.66 20.51
CA GLY A 354 29.13 29.33 20.82
C GLY A 354 28.15 29.66 19.68
N SER A 355 28.61 30.23 18.58
CA SER A 355 27.78 30.56 17.42
C SER A 355 27.22 29.28 16.77
N ILE A 356 25.92 29.31 16.43
CA ILE A 356 25.19 28.17 15.84
C ILE A 356 24.69 28.56 14.46
N CYS A 357 25.18 27.87 13.44
CA CYS A 357 24.66 27.98 12.08
C CYS A 357 23.73 26.80 11.77
N GLN A 358 22.46 27.09 11.50
CA GLN A 358 21.49 26.07 11.07
C GLN A 358 21.62 25.83 9.56
N VAL A 359 21.48 24.58 9.16
CA VAL A 359 21.55 24.16 7.76
C VAL A 359 20.19 23.60 7.35
N THR A 360 19.54 24.27 6.41
CA THR A 360 18.25 23.84 5.86
C THR A 360 18.44 22.89 4.66
N GLY A 361 17.33 22.33 4.16
CA GLY A 361 17.36 21.29 3.12
C GLY A 361 17.40 19.88 3.67
N GLN A 362 17.17 18.90 2.80
CA GLN A 362 17.12 17.47 3.14
C GLN A 362 17.83 16.66 2.06
N GLY A 363 18.40 15.54 2.45
CA GLY A 363 19.05 14.63 1.54
C GLY A 363 20.41 15.12 1.05
N PHE A 364 20.96 14.39 0.08
CA PHE A 364 22.27 14.68 -0.51
C PHE A 364 22.24 15.82 -1.53
N THR A 365 21.08 16.08 -2.12
CA THR A 365 20.89 17.19 -3.04
C THR A 365 21.17 18.51 -2.30
N PRO A 366 22.08 19.38 -2.80
CA PRO A 366 22.49 20.60 -2.11
C PRO A 366 21.46 21.74 -2.25
N ASN A 367 20.19 21.41 -2.06
CA ASN A 367 19.11 22.38 -1.93
C ASN A 367 19.04 22.80 -0.46
N GLY A 368 19.19 24.08 -0.16
CA GLY A 368 19.15 24.58 1.21
C GLY A 368 19.98 25.84 1.39
N LYS A 369 19.87 26.40 2.58
CA LYS A 369 20.44 27.68 3.01
C LYS A 369 21.07 27.52 4.39
N LEU A 370 22.14 28.27 4.63
CA LEU A 370 22.75 28.40 5.94
C LEU A 370 22.16 29.63 6.64
N ILE A 371 21.74 29.46 7.90
CA ILE A 371 21.10 30.50 8.70
C ILE A 371 21.92 30.66 9.98
N LEU A 372 22.58 31.80 10.12
CA LEU A 372 23.31 32.19 11.32
C LEU A 372 22.53 33.30 12.03
N GLU A 373 22.17 33.09 13.30
CA GLU A 373 21.41 34.06 14.12
C GLU A 373 20.13 34.61 13.45
N GLY A 374 19.47 33.79 12.62
CA GLY A 374 18.24 34.16 11.90
C GLY A 374 18.46 34.89 10.58
N ARG A 375 19.71 35.10 10.15
CA ARG A 375 20.07 35.68 8.85
C ARG A 375 20.64 34.63 7.90
N GLU A 376 20.20 34.66 6.65
CA GLU A 376 20.75 33.82 5.59
C GLU A 376 22.17 34.26 5.24
N VAL A 377 23.11 33.31 5.29
CA VAL A 377 24.51 33.48 4.90
C VAL A 377 24.66 32.97 3.46
N ASN A 378 24.87 33.89 2.52
CA ASN A 378 24.81 33.59 1.08
C ASN A 378 26.18 33.37 0.44
N LEU A 379 27.29 33.68 1.12
CA LEU A 379 28.64 33.63 0.54
C LEU A 379 29.63 32.96 1.51
N PHE A 380 30.37 31.99 0.98
CA PHE A 380 31.53 31.33 1.61
C PHE A 380 32.53 32.28 2.28
N ARG A 381 32.58 33.56 1.85
CA ARG A 381 33.55 34.57 2.32
C ARG A 381 33.03 35.56 3.38
N GLU A 382 31.80 35.40 3.86
CA GLU A 382 31.26 36.32 4.89
C GLU A 382 31.83 36.03 6.29
N LEU A 383 32.24 34.79 6.57
CA LEU A 383 32.78 34.35 7.86
C LEU A 383 33.97 33.42 7.66
N LYS A 384 35.14 33.83 8.15
CA LYS A 384 36.40 33.11 7.98
C LYS A 384 36.41 31.74 8.69
N GLU A 385 35.70 31.66 9.80
CA GLU A 385 35.54 30.46 10.62
C GLU A 385 34.68 29.41 9.89
N LEU A 386 33.57 29.83 9.26
CA LEU A 386 32.73 28.97 8.43
C LEU A 386 33.47 28.52 7.18
N GLU A 387 34.20 29.43 6.52
CA GLU A 387 35.05 29.15 5.37
C GLU A 387 36.05 28.03 5.71
N SER A 388 36.77 28.17 6.83
CA SER A 388 37.79 27.21 7.26
C SER A 388 37.19 25.83 7.56
N LEU A 389 36.06 25.79 8.28
CA LEU A 389 35.39 24.54 8.63
C LEU A 389 34.84 23.82 7.39
N VAL A 390 34.18 24.54 6.49
CA VAL A 390 33.62 23.93 5.26
C VAL A 390 34.74 23.50 4.31
N THR A 391 35.82 24.27 4.22
CA THR A 391 37.02 23.87 3.46
C THR A 391 37.57 22.54 4.00
N ALA A 392 37.74 22.43 5.33
CA ALA A 392 38.19 21.19 5.96
C ALA A 392 37.23 20.02 5.69
N ALA A 393 35.91 20.27 5.76
CA ALA A 393 34.88 19.26 5.52
C ALA A 393 34.82 18.76 4.06
N VAL A 394 35.06 19.65 3.09
CA VAL A 394 35.02 19.35 1.66
C VAL A 394 36.33 18.73 1.16
N LEU A 395 37.49 19.20 1.64
CA LEU A 395 38.80 18.70 1.23
C LEU A 395 39.16 17.38 1.93
N CYS A 396 38.86 17.24 3.23
CA CYS A 396 39.05 15.98 3.95
C CYS A 396 37.88 15.02 3.68
N ASN A 397 37.67 14.66 2.42
CA ASN A 397 36.50 13.92 1.96
C ASN A 397 36.88 12.85 0.94
N GLU A 398 36.27 11.67 1.04
CA GLU A 398 36.52 10.54 0.13
C GLU A 398 35.39 10.34 -0.88
N GLY A 399 34.27 11.06 -0.68
CA GLY A 399 33.11 11.04 -1.54
C GLY A 399 33.22 11.94 -2.77
N ASP A 400 32.23 11.80 -3.64
CA ASP A 400 32.06 12.57 -4.87
C ASP A 400 30.59 13.00 -4.99
N LEU A 401 30.36 14.26 -5.33
CA LEU A 401 29.03 14.86 -5.49
C LEU A 401 29.08 15.89 -6.63
N HIS A 402 28.51 15.51 -7.77
CA HIS A 402 28.50 16.30 -9.00
C HIS A 402 27.15 16.22 -9.69
N THR A 403 26.97 17.03 -10.73
CA THR A 403 25.75 17.01 -11.56
C THR A 403 26.01 16.28 -12.86
N HIS A 404 25.15 15.33 -13.20
CA HIS A 404 25.14 14.63 -14.49
C HIS A 404 23.72 14.75 -15.10
N ASN A 405 23.59 15.20 -16.35
CA ASN A 405 22.30 15.44 -17.01
C ASN A 405 21.30 16.32 -16.21
N ASN A 406 21.79 17.37 -15.54
CA ASN A 406 21.02 18.24 -14.62
C ASN A 406 20.46 17.54 -13.38
N GLU A 407 20.89 16.31 -13.05
CA GLU A 407 20.56 15.62 -11.81
C GLU A 407 21.81 15.48 -10.93
N TRP A 408 21.63 15.53 -9.61
CA TRP A 408 22.72 15.35 -8.65
C TRP A 408 23.05 13.87 -8.47
N THR A 409 24.29 13.51 -8.73
CA THR A 409 24.83 12.16 -8.57
C THR A 409 25.87 12.17 -7.46
N HIS A 410 25.81 11.17 -6.59
CA HIS A 410 26.69 11.06 -5.43
C HIS A 410 27.31 9.66 -5.34
N ARG A 411 28.51 9.57 -4.77
CA ARG A 411 29.25 8.30 -4.60
C ARG A 411 30.19 8.39 -3.40
N GLY A 412 30.04 7.50 -2.42
CA GLY A 412 30.87 7.47 -1.21
C GLY A 412 30.03 7.29 0.05
N ASP A 413 30.67 7.37 1.22
CA ASP A 413 29.99 7.24 2.51
C ASP A 413 28.96 8.38 2.73
N PRO A 414 27.77 8.11 3.29
CA PRO A 414 26.75 9.13 3.56
C PRO A 414 27.24 10.35 4.35
N THR A 415 28.20 10.16 5.26
CA THR A 415 28.84 11.23 6.05
C THR A 415 29.58 12.19 5.13
N ASP A 416 30.30 11.64 4.17
CA ASP A 416 31.14 12.37 3.24
C ASP A 416 30.29 13.13 2.22
N ILE A 417 29.25 12.48 1.70
CA ILE A 417 28.28 13.14 0.82
C ILE A 417 27.54 14.26 1.55
N ALA A 418 27.19 14.09 2.83
CA ALA A 418 26.55 15.15 3.62
C ALA A 418 27.43 16.40 3.74
N LEU A 419 28.74 16.22 3.92
CA LEU A 419 29.72 17.31 4.00
C LEU A 419 29.97 17.97 2.64
N LEU A 420 29.99 17.21 1.54
CA LEU A 420 30.04 17.78 0.18
C LEU A 420 28.78 18.59 -0.13
N SER A 421 27.62 18.08 0.26
CA SER A 421 26.34 18.78 0.12
C SER A 421 26.34 20.10 0.90
N LEU A 422 26.91 20.13 2.11
CA LEU A 422 27.12 21.36 2.89
C LEU A 422 27.96 22.39 2.10
N GLY A 423 29.07 21.97 1.50
CA GLY A 423 29.91 22.84 0.66
C GLY A 423 29.15 23.42 -0.52
N ARG A 424 28.45 22.56 -1.28
CA ARG A 424 27.68 22.97 -2.46
C ARG A 424 26.54 23.94 -2.12
N LYS A 425 25.91 23.84 -0.94
CA LYS A 425 24.86 24.78 -0.48
C LYS A 425 25.35 26.22 -0.33
N ILE A 426 26.66 26.43 -0.14
CA ILE A 426 27.27 27.76 -0.08
C ILE A 426 28.15 28.08 -1.30
N GLY A 427 27.98 27.32 -2.38
CA GLY A 427 28.66 27.55 -3.66
C GLY A 427 30.12 27.11 -3.68
N VAL A 428 30.49 26.10 -2.87
CA VAL A 428 31.86 25.58 -2.80
C VAL A 428 31.91 24.17 -3.38
N GLY A 429 32.60 24.00 -4.49
CA GLY A 429 32.92 22.69 -5.07
C GLY A 429 34.20 22.09 -4.52
N ARG A 430 34.27 20.76 -4.42
CA ARG A 430 35.51 20.07 -4.08
C ARG A 430 36.55 20.24 -5.18
N GLU A 431 36.12 20.24 -6.44
CA GLU A 431 36.98 20.36 -7.62
C GLU A 431 37.69 21.71 -7.63
N GLU A 432 36.94 22.79 -7.39
CA GLU A 432 37.45 24.16 -7.32
C GLU A 432 38.50 24.30 -6.20
N LEU A 433 38.26 23.71 -5.03
CA LEU A 433 39.22 23.73 -3.92
C LEU A 433 40.47 22.87 -4.18
N LEU A 434 40.34 21.78 -4.94
CA LEU A 434 41.48 20.93 -5.30
C LEU A 434 42.38 21.58 -6.36
N ASP A 435 41.83 22.42 -7.24
CA ASP A 435 42.61 23.23 -8.18
C ASP A 435 43.48 24.25 -7.43
N ASP A 436 42.92 24.90 -6.40
CA ASP A 436 43.63 25.89 -5.57
C ASP A 436 44.60 25.26 -4.55
N GLN A 437 44.22 24.12 -3.97
CA GLN A 437 44.98 23.41 -2.93
C GLN A 437 45.11 21.91 -3.29
N PRO A 438 46.03 21.53 -4.20
CA PRO A 438 46.15 20.15 -4.65
C PRO A 438 46.45 19.18 -3.51
N GLN A 439 45.68 18.09 -3.46
CA GLN A 439 45.88 17.02 -2.48
C GLN A 439 47.15 16.23 -2.82
N ILE A 440 48.08 16.15 -1.86
CA ILE A 440 49.36 15.45 -2.01
C ILE A 440 49.42 14.13 -1.25
N ASN A 441 48.58 13.96 -0.21
CA ASN A 441 48.51 12.73 0.58
C ASN A 441 47.19 12.65 1.36
N GLN A 442 46.84 11.48 1.91
CA GLN A 442 45.68 11.28 2.78
C GLN A 442 45.88 10.12 3.77
N ILE A 443 45.20 10.20 4.90
CA ILE A 443 44.91 9.09 5.81
C ILE A 443 43.40 8.85 5.72
N PRO A 444 42.95 7.78 5.06
CA PRO A 444 41.52 7.47 4.95
C PRO A 444 40.92 7.18 6.32
N PHE A 445 39.61 7.30 6.44
CA PHE A 445 38.92 6.95 7.67
C PHE A 445 38.96 5.43 7.91
N GLU A 446 39.46 5.03 9.08
CA GLU A 446 39.30 3.67 9.60
C GLU A 446 38.67 3.74 11.01
N PRO A 447 37.71 2.87 11.36
CA PRO A 447 37.04 2.88 12.66
C PRO A 447 37.98 2.83 13.87
N GLU A 448 39.11 2.12 13.75
CA GLU A 448 40.14 1.99 14.78
C GLU A 448 40.83 3.33 15.06
N TYR A 449 40.98 4.17 14.03
CA TYR A 449 41.60 5.49 14.16
C TYR A 449 40.61 6.55 14.62
N GLN A 450 39.34 6.44 14.24
CA GLN A 450 38.27 7.41 14.52
C GLN A 450 38.47 8.81 13.91
N PHE A 451 39.39 8.94 12.94
CA PHE A 451 39.60 10.18 12.19
C PHE A 451 40.03 9.88 10.75
N ALA A 452 39.93 10.89 9.90
CA ALA A 452 40.56 10.95 8.58
C ALA A 452 41.34 12.27 8.45
N ALA A 453 42.40 12.26 7.65
CA ALA A 453 43.20 13.44 7.37
C ALA A 453 43.52 13.56 5.88
N SER A 454 43.55 14.78 5.36
CA SER A 454 43.95 15.10 3.99
C SER A 454 45.02 16.17 4.01
N PHE A 455 46.01 16.04 3.13
CA PHE A 455 47.16 16.93 3.10
C PHE A 455 47.23 17.64 1.75
N HIS A 456 47.24 18.97 1.79
CA HIS A 456 47.11 19.82 0.62
C HIS A 456 48.27 20.80 0.52
N LYS A 457 48.77 21.01 -0.70
CA LYS A 457 49.84 21.97 -0.97
C LYS A 457 49.24 23.37 -1.15
N LEU A 458 49.69 24.32 -0.33
CA LEU A 458 49.32 25.73 -0.46
C LEU A 458 50.16 26.43 -1.54
N THR A 459 49.68 27.57 -2.03
CA THR A 459 50.35 28.40 -3.04
C THR A 459 51.73 28.90 -2.61
N ASP A 460 51.97 29.03 -1.30
CA ASP A 460 53.26 29.41 -0.72
C ASP A 460 54.23 28.23 -0.50
N GLY A 461 53.83 27.02 -0.91
CA GLY A 461 54.63 25.80 -0.80
C GLY A 461 54.52 25.07 0.53
N ARG A 462 53.81 25.60 1.54
CA ARG A 462 53.53 24.88 2.79
C ARG A 462 52.48 23.80 2.58
N VAL A 463 52.48 22.79 3.47
CA VAL A 463 51.46 21.75 3.47
C VAL A 463 50.46 22.03 4.59
N ARG A 464 49.17 22.01 4.26
CA ARG A 464 48.08 22.11 5.23
C ARG A 464 47.43 20.74 5.39
N ALA A 465 47.29 20.31 6.63
CA ALA A 465 46.49 19.15 7.01
C ALA A 465 45.08 19.62 7.38
N TYR A 466 44.06 18.96 6.83
CA TYR A 466 42.67 19.06 7.28
C TYR A 466 42.27 17.72 7.88
N VAL A 467 41.63 17.75 9.05
CA VAL A 467 41.25 16.56 9.81
C VAL A 467 39.75 16.61 10.13
N LYS A 468 39.08 15.48 9.97
CA LYS A 468 37.73 15.22 10.49
C LYS A 468 37.73 13.96 11.35
N GLY A 469 36.91 13.89 12.38
CA GLY A 469 36.82 12.69 13.21
C GLY A 469 35.91 12.84 14.41
N SER A 470 35.98 11.87 15.34
CA SER A 470 35.28 11.96 16.62
C SER A 470 35.76 13.19 17.42
N PRO A 471 34.87 13.86 18.17
CA PRO A 471 35.24 15.00 19.01
C PRO A 471 36.46 14.74 19.90
N GLU A 472 36.52 13.57 20.54
CA GLU A 472 37.59 13.19 21.45
C GLU A 472 38.92 13.02 20.73
N LYS A 473 38.90 12.35 19.56
CA LYS A 473 40.11 12.06 18.78
C LYS A 473 40.68 13.32 18.15
N VAL A 474 39.86 14.13 17.49
CA VAL A 474 40.30 15.40 16.88
C VAL A 474 40.82 16.37 17.95
N LEU A 475 40.17 16.43 19.11
CA LEU A 475 40.63 17.26 20.22
C LEU A 475 42.01 16.84 20.72
N SER A 476 42.34 15.54 20.72
CA SER A 476 43.66 15.07 21.14
C SER A 476 44.82 15.52 20.23
N MET A 477 44.51 15.90 18.98
CA MET A 477 45.47 16.40 17.99
C MET A 477 45.64 17.93 18.06
N CYS A 478 44.81 18.64 18.82
CA CYS A 478 44.79 20.11 18.85
C CYS A 478 45.74 20.70 19.90
N LYS A 479 46.37 21.86 19.61
CA LYS A 479 47.33 22.54 20.52
C LYS A 479 46.80 22.76 21.94
N LYS A 480 45.51 23.13 22.04
CA LYS A 480 44.82 23.40 23.32
C LYS A 480 44.08 22.18 23.87
N GLY A 481 44.23 21.00 23.25
CA GLY A 481 43.46 19.79 23.58
C GLY A 481 43.69 19.24 24.98
N SER A 482 44.83 19.58 25.59
CA SER A 482 45.20 19.23 26.97
C SER A 482 44.79 20.28 28.01
N GLU A 483 44.32 21.47 27.59
CA GLU A 483 43.84 22.51 28.50
C GLU A 483 42.47 22.13 29.07
N GLY A 484 42.39 21.87 30.38
CA GLY A 484 41.17 21.34 31.02
C GLY A 484 39.89 22.16 30.76
N LYS A 485 39.96 23.49 30.71
CA LYS A 485 38.80 24.35 30.43
C LYS A 485 38.33 24.24 28.97
N PHE A 486 39.25 24.27 28.01
CA PHE A 486 38.96 24.16 26.59
C PHE A 486 38.44 22.76 26.25
N ARG A 487 39.10 21.73 26.79
CA ARG A 487 38.69 20.32 26.63
C ARG A 487 37.25 20.10 27.10
N ASN A 488 36.91 20.58 28.30
CA ASN A 488 35.57 20.41 28.84
C ASN A 488 34.52 21.15 28.01
N GLN A 489 34.83 22.35 27.51
CA GLN A 489 33.91 23.12 26.65
C GLN A 489 33.62 22.39 25.32
N VAL A 490 34.65 21.84 24.66
CA VAL A 490 34.51 21.09 23.41
C VAL A 490 33.66 19.83 23.63
N LEU A 491 33.98 19.03 24.65
CA LEU A 491 33.24 17.80 24.93
C LEU A 491 31.79 18.07 25.33
N GLN A 492 31.53 19.08 26.16
CA GLN A 492 30.18 19.48 26.54
C GLN A 492 29.35 19.92 25.31
N THR A 493 29.96 20.68 24.39
CA THR A 493 29.27 21.11 23.16
C THR A 493 28.91 19.91 22.27
N ALA A 494 29.82 18.94 22.15
CA ALA A 494 29.56 17.71 21.41
C ALA A 494 28.43 16.89 22.06
N GLU A 495 28.42 16.76 23.39
CA GLU A 495 27.35 16.08 24.13
C GLU A 495 25.98 16.77 23.94
N GLU A 496 25.93 18.10 23.96
CA GLU A 496 24.70 18.85 23.69
C GLU A 496 24.16 18.63 22.28
N MET A 497 25.05 18.55 21.28
CA MET A 497 24.66 18.24 19.90
C MET A 497 24.19 16.79 19.78
N ALA A 498 24.89 15.84 20.42
CA ALA A 498 24.50 14.45 20.45
C ALA A 498 23.14 14.24 21.14
N ALA A 499 22.85 14.99 22.21
CA ALA A 499 21.57 14.97 22.91
C ALA A 499 20.39 15.46 22.03
N LYS A 500 20.66 16.29 21.01
CA LYS A 500 19.67 16.67 19.98
C LYS A 500 19.50 15.60 18.89
N GLY A 501 20.23 14.49 18.96
CA GLY A 501 20.19 13.39 17.99
C GLY A 501 21.14 13.56 16.81
N PHE A 502 22.11 14.48 16.87
CA PHE A 502 23.11 14.62 15.82
C PHE A 502 24.22 13.58 15.96
N ARG A 503 24.64 12.99 14.83
CA ARG A 503 25.99 12.46 14.67
C ARG A 503 26.93 13.64 14.55
N VAL A 504 27.88 13.75 15.47
CA VAL A 504 28.77 14.91 15.61
C VAL A 504 30.14 14.57 15.06
N LEU A 505 30.65 15.40 14.13
CA LEU A 505 32.04 15.38 13.70
C LEU A 505 32.73 16.67 14.11
N ALA A 506 33.96 16.55 14.58
CA ALA A 506 34.85 17.68 14.83
C ALA A 506 35.81 17.87 13.64
N PHE A 507 36.19 19.12 13.40
CA PHE A 507 37.12 19.51 12.35
C PHE A 507 38.28 20.29 12.92
N ALA A 508 39.47 20.05 12.37
CA ALA A 508 40.68 20.77 12.71
C ALA A 508 41.57 20.97 11.48
N GLN A 509 42.45 21.97 11.53
CA GLN A 509 43.44 22.22 10.51
C GLN A 509 44.81 22.56 11.11
N GLY A 510 45.88 22.34 10.37
CA GLY A 510 47.22 22.72 10.81
C GLY A 510 48.21 22.80 9.66
N ILE A 511 49.34 23.47 9.88
CA ILE A 511 50.47 23.45 8.94
C ILE A 511 51.37 22.30 9.36
N GLU A 512 51.63 21.39 8.42
CA GLU A 512 52.44 20.20 8.62
C GLU A 512 53.71 20.27 7.77
N SER A 513 54.80 19.69 8.27
CA SER A 513 56.03 19.53 7.50
C SER A 513 56.09 18.11 6.95
N LEU A 514 55.49 17.89 5.78
CA LEU A 514 55.44 16.57 5.18
C LEU A 514 56.75 16.25 4.44
N ASN A 515 57.37 15.12 4.81
CA ASN A 515 58.52 14.57 4.09
C ASN A 515 57.99 13.50 3.12
N SER A 516 58.10 13.73 1.81
CA SER A 516 57.46 12.94 0.74
C SER A 516 57.91 11.48 0.61
N SER A 517 58.79 11.01 1.50
CA SER A 517 59.40 9.67 1.46
C SER A 517 58.80 8.68 2.46
N HIS A 518 57.87 9.09 3.33
CA HIS A 518 57.25 8.25 4.35
C HIS A 518 55.71 8.39 4.36
N PRO A 519 54.98 7.33 4.77
CA PRO A 519 53.54 7.43 4.97
C PRO A 519 53.21 8.53 6.00
N PRO A 520 52.13 9.30 5.81
CA PRO A 520 51.76 10.37 6.70
C PRO A 520 51.42 9.80 8.09
N VAL A 521 51.95 10.43 9.12
CA VAL A 521 51.67 10.08 10.53
C VAL A 521 50.48 10.93 11.00
N GLU A 522 49.84 10.51 12.09
CA GLU A 522 48.80 11.28 12.77
C GLU A 522 49.23 12.75 13.00
N PRO A 523 48.50 13.74 12.44
CA PRO A 523 48.86 15.14 12.60
C PRO A 523 48.74 15.60 14.04
N THR A 524 49.65 16.48 14.46
CA THR A 524 49.65 17.05 15.82
C THR A 524 49.69 18.58 15.78
N GLU A 525 49.45 19.23 16.91
CA GLU A 525 49.49 20.70 17.02
C GLU A 525 48.49 21.44 16.10
N LEU A 526 47.29 20.87 15.93
CA LEU A 526 46.23 21.44 15.08
C LEU A 526 45.44 22.57 15.77
N GLU A 527 44.81 23.42 14.96
CA GLU A 527 43.79 24.39 15.34
C GLU A 527 42.39 23.76 15.18
N PHE A 528 41.60 23.78 16.25
CA PHE A 528 40.23 23.29 16.24
C PHE A 528 39.30 24.31 15.56
N LEU A 529 38.50 23.85 14.60
CA LEU A 529 37.64 24.71 13.78
C LEU A 529 36.18 24.76 14.27
N GLY A 530 35.64 23.62 14.72
CA GLY A 530 34.25 23.51 15.11
C GLY A 530 33.68 22.12 14.86
N PHE A 531 32.36 22.05 14.86
CA PHE A 531 31.59 20.82 14.69
C PHE A 531 30.60 20.91 13.53
N ALA A 532 30.36 19.77 12.87
CA ALA A 532 29.18 19.56 12.05
C ALA A 532 28.32 18.47 12.70
N GLY A 533 27.08 18.83 13.02
CA GLY A 533 26.01 17.95 13.44
C GLY A 533 25.17 17.54 12.25
N MET A 534 25.17 16.25 11.97
CA MET A 534 24.38 15.66 10.89
C MET A 534 23.40 14.64 11.44
N MET A 535 22.27 14.49 10.78
CA MET A 535 21.27 13.49 11.14
C MET A 535 20.56 13.02 9.88
N ASP A 536 19.89 11.87 9.97
CA ASP A 536 18.97 11.42 8.95
C ASP A 536 17.65 12.21 9.10
N PRO A 537 17.32 13.14 8.19
CA PRO A 537 16.17 14.00 8.34
C PRO A 537 14.87 13.24 8.06
N LEU A 538 13.79 13.70 8.71
CA LEU A 538 12.44 13.26 8.38
C LEU A 538 12.08 13.67 6.95
N ARG A 539 11.38 12.79 6.22
CA ARG A 539 10.83 13.12 4.90
C ARG A 539 9.79 14.23 5.03
N GLU A 540 9.66 15.01 3.97
CA GLU A 540 8.64 16.07 3.87
C GLU A 540 7.22 15.49 3.96
N GLY A 541 6.34 16.17 4.71
CA GLY A 541 4.93 15.80 4.88
C GLY A 541 4.67 14.70 5.93
N VAL A 542 5.71 14.04 6.48
CA VAL A 542 5.51 12.92 7.42
C VAL A 542 4.90 13.37 8.75
N LYS A 543 5.25 14.55 9.24
CA LYS A 543 4.66 15.07 10.50
C LYS A 543 3.18 15.33 10.34
N GLU A 544 2.80 15.93 9.22
CA GLU A 544 1.41 16.21 8.84
C GLU A 544 0.63 14.91 8.60
N ALA A 545 1.29 13.90 8.02
CA ALA A 545 0.74 12.57 7.82
C ALA A 545 0.45 11.87 9.15
N ILE A 546 1.38 11.89 10.11
CA ILE A 546 1.18 11.34 11.46
C ILE A 546 0.07 12.09 12.20
N ALA A 547 0.01 13.42 12.08
CA ALA A 547 -1.09 14.20 12.63
C ALA A 547 -2.44 13.79 12.02
N SER A 548 -2.48 13.57 10.70
CA SER A 548 -3.67 13.09 10.00
C SER A 548 -4.07 11.67 10.41
N CYS A 549 -3.12 10.76 10.63
CA CYS A 549 -3.38 9.44 11.21
C CYS A 549 -4.05 9.57 12.57
N ARG A 550 -3.51 10.43 13.45
CA ARG A 550 -4.07 10.68 14.78
C ARG A 550 -5.49 11.24 14.71
N ASP A 551 -5.74 12.22 13.84
CA ASP A 551 -7.07 12.80 13.62
C ASP A 551 -8.07 11.75 13.07
N ALA A 552 -7.56 10.84 12.22
CA ALA A 552 -8.29 9.69 11.69
C ALA A 552 -8.42 8.52 12.69
N GLY A 553 -7.90 8.66 13.92
CA GLY A 553 -7.90 7.66 14.99
C GLY A 553 -7.03 6.43 14.74
N ILE A 554 -6.02 6.55 13.88
CA ILE A 554 -5.04 5.51 13.55
C ILE A 554 -3.80 5.72 14.41
N GLU A 555 -3.38 4.70 15.14
CA GLU A 555 -2.16 4.72 15.93
C GLU A 555 -0.94 4.46 15.04
N VAL A 556 0.17 5.16 15.31
CA VAL A 556 1.44 4.95 14.61
C VAL A 556 2.48 4.47 15.61
N SER A 557 3.09 3.32 15.31
CA SER A 557 4.17 2.73 16.08
C SER A 557 5.44 2.70 15.22
N ILE A 558 6.57 3.07 15.81
CA ILE A 558 7.88 3.07 15.15
C ILE A 558 8.64 1.81 15.56
N ILE A 559 9.13 1.05 14.58
CA ILE A 559 9.99 -0.11 14.79
C ILE A 559 11.35 0.23 14.18
N THR A 560 12.43 0.10 14.96
CA THR A 560 13.77 0.50 14.49
C THR A 560 14.89 -0.28 15.16
N GLY A 561 16.03 -0.38 14.45
CA GLY A 561 17.30 -0.86 14.99
C GLY A 561 18.05 0.18 15.82
N ASP A 562 17.62 1.44 15.80
CA ASP A 562 18.30 2.54 16.49
C ASP A 562 18.37 2.36 18.01
N HIS A 563 19.27 3.11 18.64
CA HIS A 563 19.33 3.24 20.09
C HIS A 563 18.02 3.84 20.66
N PRO A 564 17.54 3.41 21.85
CA PRO A 564 16.27 3.88 22.41
C PRO A 564 16.15 5.40 22.54
N VAL A 565 17.22 6.08 22.96
CA VAL A 565 17.24 7.55 23.10
C VAL A 565 17.04 8.26 21.75
N THR A 566 17.70 7.77 20.70
CA THR A 566 17.56 8.31 19.35
C THR A 566 16.15 8.07 18.81
N ALA A 567 15.65 6.85 18.97
CA ALA A 567 14.30 6.47 18.54
C ALA A 567 13.22 7.31 19.24
N PHE A 568 13.36 7.56 20.54
CA PHE A 568 12.50 8.46 21.31
C PHE A 568 12.49 9.89 20.77
N THR A 569 13.67 10.43 20.51
CA THR A 569 13.84 11.80 20.01
C THR A 569 13.22 11.96 18.62
N ILE A 570 13.44 10.99 17.73
CA ILE A 570 12.83 10.96 16.39
C ILE A 570 11.30 10.88 16.49
N ALA A 571 10.78 10.00 17.35
CA ALA A 571 9.34 9.86 17.58
C ALA A 571 8.71 11.18 18.07
N ARG A 572 9.38 11.91 18.98
CA ARG A 572 8.92 13.23 19.44
C ARG A 572 8.96 14.26 18.33
N ASN A 573 10.02 14.27 17.52
CA ASN A 573 10.15 15.17 16.37
C ASN A 573 9.09 14.93 15.29
N LEU A 574 8.62 13.69 15.16
CA LEU A 574 7.51 13.28 14.30
C LEU A 574 6.14 13.75 14.81
N GLY A 575 6.06 14.28 16.04
CA GLY A 575 4.84 14.76 16.66
C GLY A 575 4.07 13.69 17.46
N LEU A 576 4.67 12.52 17.70
CA LEU A 576 4.09 11.51 18.59
C LEU A 576 4.19 12.01 20.04
N ASP A 577 3.09 11.94 20.78
CA ASP A 577 3.04 12.32 22.19
C ASP A 577 3.29 11.12 23.10
N LEU A 578 4.57 10.85 23.35
CA LEU A 578 5.00 9.71 24.17
C LEU A 578 5.98 10.13 25.28
N LYS A 579 5.97 9.34 26.35
CA LYS A 579 6.91 9.41 27.47
C LYS A 579 8.05 8.40 27.28
N PRO A 580 9.21 8.58 27.95
CA PRO A 580 10.35 7.67 27.83
C PRO A 580 10.00 6.19 28.15
N GLU A 581 9.04 5.95 29.04
CA GLU A 581 8.61 4.60 29.44
C GLU A 581 7.83 3.86 28.34
N GLN A 582 7.40 4.57 27.29
CA GLN A 582 6.70 3.99 26.14
C GLN A 582 7.65 3.57 25.00
N VAL A 583 8.96 3.57 25.28
CA VAL A 583 10.02 3.04 24.42
C VAL A 583 10.45 1.69 24.97
N VAL A 584 10.32 0.65 24.15
CA VAL A 584 10.65 -0.73 24.56
C VAL A 584 11.77 -1.27 23.69
N THR A 585 12.69 -2.01 24.30
CA THR A 585 13.85 -2.58 23.59
C THR A 585 13.59 -4.01 23.10
N GLY A 586 14.31 -4.43 22.05
CA GLY A 586 14.30 -5.82 21.59
C GLY A 586 14.67 -6.83 22.68
N ALA A 587 15.57 -6.46 23.61
CA ALA A 587 15.94 -7.31 24.74
C ALA A 587 14.78 -7.51 25.74
N GLU A 588 14.01 -6.47 26.02
CA GLU A 588 12.81 -6.55 26.85
C GLU A 588 11.72 -7.40 26.21
N LEU A 589 11.56 -7.29 24.87
CA LEU A 589 10.63 -8.12 24.12
C LEU A 589 11.01 -9.60 24.16
N GLN A 590 12.30 -9.92 24.00
CA GLN A 590 12.78 -11.30 24.00
C GLN A 590 12.49 -12.03 25.32
N ASN A 591 12.59 -11.30 26.44
CA ASN A 591 12.36 -11.85 27.78
C ASN A 591 10.89 -11.84 28.21
N SER A 592 9.97 -11.36 27.35
CA SER A 592 8.54 -11.24 27.66
C SER A 592 7.74 -12.46 27.19
N SER A 593 6.76 -12.89 27.99
CA SER A 593 5.77 -13.89 27.55
C SER A 593 4.85 -13.33 26.45
N PRO A 594 4.16 -14.18 25.67
CA PRO A 594 3.19 -13.73 24.66
C PRO A 594 2.11 -12.79 25.22
N GLU A 595 1.63 -13.02 26.44
CA GLU A 595 0.62 -12.19 27.11
C GLU A 595 1.21 -10.84 27.51
N ARG A 596 2.44 -10.83 28.03
CA ARG A 596 3.13 -9.57 28.38
C ARG A 596 3.42 -8.73 27.14
N LYS A 597 3.77 -9.36 26.00
CA LYS A 597 3.93 -8.67 24.71
C LYS A 597 2.63 -7.98 24.29
N GLN A 598 1.47 -8.60 24.51
CA GLN A 598 0.16 -7.98 24.23
C GLN A 598 -0.13 -6.77 25.12
N GLU A 599 0.33 -6.75 26.37
CA GLU A 599 0.23 -5.57 27.24
C GLU A 599 1.15 -4.44 26.76
N ILE A 600 2.39 -4.79 26.44
CA ILE A 600 3.41 -3.86 25.94
C ILE A 600 2.90 -3.09 24.70
N VAL A 601 2.35 -3.79 23.71
CA VAL A 601 1.90 -3.15 22.45
C VAL A 601 0.69 -2.24 22.63
N LYS A 602 -0.04 -2.30 23.76
CA LYS A 602 -1.11 -1.33 24.06
C LYS A 602 -0.55 0.03 24.45
N GLU A 603 0.58 0.06 25.17
CA GLU A 603 1.13 1.26 25.78
C GLU A 603 2.33 1.83 25.01
N ALA A 604 3.21 0.97 24.52
CA ALA A 604 4.42 1.37 23.80
C ALA A 604 4.11 1.86 22.38
N ARG A 605 4.87 2.84 21.91
CA ARG A 605 4.77 3.37 20.53
C ARG A 605 6.10 3.35 19.78
N VAL A 606 7.20 3.06 20.46
CA VAL A 606 8.54 2.97 19.86
C VAL A 606 9.20 1.68 20.32
N PHE A 607 9.65 0.89 19.36
CA PHE A 607 10.37 -0.35 19.59
C PHE A 607 11.78 -0.22 19.00
N ALA A 608 12.79 -0.22 19.87
CA ALA A 608 14.18 0.07 19.53
C ALA A 608 15.07 -1.18 19.62
N ARG A 609 16.15 -1.23 18.84
CA ARG A 609 17.05 -2.41 18.71
C ARG A 609 16.29 -3.72 18.47
N VAL A 610 15.29 -3.68 17.59
CA VAL A 610 14.42 -4.83 17.29
C VAL A 610 15.06 -5.70 16.21
N ALA A 611 15.18 -7.00 16.47
CA ALA A 611 15.67 -7.98 15.49
C ALA A 611 14.57 -8.38 14.48
N PRO A 612 14.91 -8.88 13.27
CA PRO A 612 13.93 -9.21 12.23
C PRO A 612 12.82 -10.16 12.69
N ASN A 613 13.17 -11.23 13.40
CA ASN A 613 12.20 -12.18 13.97
C ASN A 613 11.25 -11.53 14.99
N GLN A 614 11.71 -10.52 15.72
CA GLN A 614 10.91 -9.79 16.70
C GLN A 614 9.90 -8.84 16.05
N LYS A 615 10.15 -8.36 14.81
CA LYS A 615 9.18 -7.56 14.06
C LYS A 615 7.89 -8.36 13.83
N LEU A 616 8.03 -9.63 13.43
CA LEU A 616 6.89 -10.55 13.27
C LEU A 616 6.15 -10.78 14.59
N GLU A 617 6.86 -11.00 15.70
CA GLU A 617 6.25 -11.18 17.01
C GLU A 617 5.44 -9.96 17.47
N LEU A 618 5.95 -8.76 17.20
CA LEU A 618 5.25 -7.51 17.48
C LEU A 618 3.96 -7.39 16.68
N VAL A 619 4.01 -7.69 15.38
CA VAL A 619 2.82 -7.67 14.50
C VAL A 619 1.76 -8.64 15.03
N ASN A 620 2.16 -9.87 15.37
CA ASN A 620 1.25 -10.88 15.92
C ASN A 620 0.64 -10.42 17.27
N ALA A 621 1.44 -9.80 18.15
CA ALA A 621 0.96 -9.28 19.42
C ALA A 621 -0.03 -8.12 19.22
N MET A 622 0.25 -7.19 18.30
CA MET A 622 -0.65 -6.08 17.96
C MET A 622 -1.98 -6.60 17.41
N GLN A 623 -1.94 -7.61 16.52
CA GLN A 623 -3.13 -8.26 15.98
C GLN A 623 -3.93 -9.00 17.07
N ALA A 624 -3.27 -9.68 18.01
CA ALA A 624 -3.91 -10.42 19.10
C ALA A 624 -4.71 -9.51 20.04
N VAL A 625 -4.27 -8.25 20.21
CA VAL A 625 -5.01 -7.22 20.98
C VAL A 625 -6.23 -6.69 20.21
N GLY A 626 -6.40 -7.08 18.95
CA GLY A 626 -7.51 -6.67 18.11
C GLY A 626 -7.22 -5.37 17.37
N ASN A 627 -5.96 -5.11 16.99
CA ASN A 627 -5.65 -4.10 15.98
C ASN A 627 -5.67 -4.71 14.57
N PHE A 628 -6.04 -3.89 13.60
CA PHE A 628 -5.79 -4.16 12.19
C PHE A 628 -4.51 -3.44 11.80
N VAL A 629 -3.44 -4.21 11.62
CA VAL A 629 -2.07 -3.71 11.55
C VAL A 629 -1.64 -3.60 10.10
N ALA A 630 -1.29 -2.38 9.70
CA ALA A 630 -0.51 -2.14 8.49
C ALA A 630 0.98 -2.06 8.86
N VAL A 631 1.85 -2.75 8.13
CA VAL A 631 3.30 -2.73 8.36
C VAL A 631 3.97 -2.08 7.16
N THR A 632 4.94 -1.20 7.41
CA THR A 632 5.81 -0.65 6.36
C THR A 632 7.21 -1.19 6.49
N GLY A 633 7.87 -1.48 5.37
CA GLY A 633 9.24 -1.95 5.36
C GLY A 633 9.84 -1.91 3.96
N ASP A 634 11.15 -1.99 3.89
CA ASP A 634 11.90 -1.97 2.63
C ASP A 634 12.85 -3.17 2.52
N GLY A 635 13.33 -3.72 3.64
CA GLY A 635 14.28 -4.83 3.68
C GLY A 635 13.68 -6.23 3.55
N VAL A 636 14.51 -7.21 3.19
CA VAL A 636 14.17 -8.65 3.27
C VAL A 636 13.83 -9.05 4.71
N ASN A 637 14.47 -8.41 5.68
CA ASN A 637 14.21 -8.57 7.11
C ASN A 637 12.78 -8.21 7.52
N ASP A 638 12.09 -7.36 6.74
CA ASP A 638 10.71 -6.95 7.00
C ASP A 638 9.69 -7.88 6.36
N ALA A 639 10.10 -8.70 5.38
CA ALA A 639 9.20 -9.54 4.61
C ALA A 639 8.31 -10.47 5.45
N PRO A 640 8.81 -11.13 6.53
CA PRO A 640 7.93 -11.91 7.41
C PRO A 640 6.86 -11.06 8.10
N ALA A 641 7.23 -9.86 8.57
CA ALA A 641 6.31 -8.95 9.24
C ALA A 641 5.30 -8.34 8.24
N LEU A 642 5.76 -7.93 7.05
CA LEU A 642 4.92 -7.45 5.95
C LEU A 642 3.87 -8.48 5.54
N ARG A 643 4.26 -9.77 5.45
CA ARG A 643 3.37 -10.86 5.04
C ARG A 643 2.35 -11.24 6.11
N ALA A 644 2.76 -11.21 7.38
CA ALA A 644 1.89 -11.52 8.51
C ALA A 644 0.94 -10.37 8.86
N ALA A 645 1.33 -9.14 8.53
CA ALA A 645 0.48 -7.97 8.67
C ALA A 645 -0.86 -8.19 7.98
N ASN A 646 -1.88 -7.47 8.43
CA ASN A 646 -3.11 -7.49 7.68
C ASN A 646 -2.96 -6.76 6.33
N ILE A 647 -2.07 -5.77 6.28
CA ILE A 647 -1.62 -5.08 5.08
C ILE A 647 -0.11 -4.79 5.21
N GLY A 648 0.71 -5.46 4.41
CA GLY A 648 2.11 -5.11 4.19
C GLY A 648 2.24 -4.03 3.12
N ALA A 649 3.03 -3.01 3.40
CA ALA A 649 3.35 -1.89 2.53
C ALA A 649 4.86 -1.81 2.28
N ALA A 650 5.31 -2.18 1.07
CA ALA A 650 6.72 -2.12 0.72
C ALA A 650 7.09 -0.78 0.10
N MET A 651 8.33 -0.32 0.31
CA MET A 651 8.87 0.83 -0.40
C MET A 651 9.13 0.49 -1.88
N GLY A 652 8.98 1.46 -2.77
CA GLY A 652 9.03 1.30 -4.22
C GLY A 652 10.44 1.43 -4.79
N LYS A 653 11.20 2.46 -4.38
CA LYS A 653 12.57 2.72 -4.85
C LYS A 653 13.58 1.99 -3.98
N SER A 654 13.53 2.18 -2.66
CA SER A 654 14.43 1.53 -1.70
C SER A 654 14.07 0.08 -1.40
N GLY A 655 12.80 -0.31 -1.58
CA GLY A 655 12.30 -1.63 -1.17
C GLY A 655 12.82 -2.78 -2.03
N THR A 656 13.24 -3.86 -1.36
CA THR A 656 13.70 -5.09 -2.01
C THR A 656 12.61 -5.78 -2.79
N ASP A 657 13.01 -6.62 -3.75
CA ASP A 657 12.06 -7.44 -4.50
C ASP A 657 11.31 -8.39 -3.57
N VAL A 658 11.94 -8.88 -2.49
CA VAL A 658 11.28 -9.72 -1.48
C VAL A 658 10.28 -8.91 -0.66
N ALA A 659 10.62 -7.72 -0.20
CA ALA A 659 9.69 -6.87 0.53
C ALA A 659 8.48 -6.52 -0.34
N ARG A 660 8.71 -6.14 -1.60
CA ARG A 660 7.65 -5.87 -2.58
C ARG A 660 6.81 -7.11 -2.88
N GLU A 661 7.43 -8.30 -2.92
CA GLU A 661 6.74 -9.57 -3.14
C GLU A 661 5.94 -10.04 -1.91
N ALA A 662 6.43 -9.75 -0.70
CA ALA A 662 5.78 -10.08 0.56
C ALA A 662 4.58 -9.18 0.86
N ALA A 663 4.65 -7.91 0.45
CA ALA A 663 3.64 -6.89 0.70
C ALA A 663 2.44 -6.96 -0.26
N GLU A 664 1.25 -6.57 0.25
CA GLU A 664 0.04 -6.39 -0.55
C GLU A 664 0.04 -5.10 -1.37
N LEU A 665 0.80 -4.09 -0.95
CA LEU A 665 0.90 -2.80 -1.63
C LEU A 665 2.34 -2.26 -1.67
N VAL A 666 2.62 -1.41 -2.65
CA VAL A 666 3.93 -0.78 -2.87
C VAL A 666 3.77 0.74 -2.93
N ILE A 667 4.61 1.46 -2.20
CA ILE A 667 4.63 2.93 -2.13
C ILE A 667 5.69 3.45 -3.10
N ILE A 668 5.27 4.03 -4.22
CA ILE A 668 6.15 4.37 -5.36
C ILE A 668 7.27 5.35 -4.97
N ASP A 669 7.01 6.27 -4.05
CA ASP A 669 7.89 7.38 -3.69
C ASP A 669 8.61 7.21 -2.35
N ASP A 670 8.48 6.04 -1.72
CA ASP A 670 9.02 5.69 -0.40
C ASP A 670 8.56 6.62 0.73
N ASN A 671 7.46 7.37 0.55
CA ASN A 671 7.01 8.36 1.50
C ASN A 671 5.83 7.86 2.35
N PHE A 672 5.97 7.88 3.67
CA PHE A 672 4.89 7.60 4.59
C PHE A 672 3.61 8.43 4.34
N ALA A 673 3.73 9.69 3.90
CA ALA A 673 2.58 10.54 3.58
C ALA A 673 1.67 9.93 2.49
N THR A 674 2.23 9.15 1.58
CA THR A 674 1.50 8.43 0.53
C THR A 674 0.62 7.31 1.09
N ILE A 675 1.02 6.71 2.22
CA ILE A 675 0.21 5.72 2.93
C ILE A 675 -1.08 6.35 3.45
N VAL A 676 -1.02 7.58 4.00
CA VAL A 676 -2.20 8.28 4.52
C VAL A 676 -3.18 8.63 3.40
N LYS A 677 -2.69 9.02 2.22
CA LYS A 677 -3.53 9.18 1.01
C LYS A 677 -4.17 7.84 0.62
N GLY A 678 -3.42 6.74 0.74
CA GLY A 678 -3.94 5.39 0.56
C GLY A 678 -5.07 5.06 1.54
N VAL A 679 -4.93 5.38 2.83
CA VAL A 679 -5.99 5.21 3.84
C VAL A 679 -7.26 5.94 3.41
N GLU A 680 -7.15 7.21 2.97
CA GLU A 680 -8.28 8.00 2.47
C GLU A 680 -8.98 7.27 1.32
N LYS A 681 -8.25 6.85 0.28
CA LYS A 681 -8.84 6.17 -0.88
C LYS A 681 -9.44 4.80 -0.52
N GLY A 682 -8.84 4.08 0.44
CA GLY A 682 -9.38 2.83 0.96
C GLY A 682 -10.72 3.02 1.67
N ARG A 683 -10.84 4.08 2.48
CA ARG A 683 -12.11 4.46 3.14
C ARG A 683 -13.20 4.82 2.11
N ILE A 684 -12.85 5.54 1.04
CA ILE A 684 -13.79 5.84 -0.06
C ILE A 684 -14.27 4.56 -0.73
N ALA A 685 -13.37 3.64 -1.06
CA ALA A 685 -13.73 2.38 -1.70
C ALA A 685 -14.70 1.56 -0.83
N TYR A 686 -14.45 1.49 0.48
CA TYR A 686 -15.34 0.82 1.42
C TYR A 686 -16.70 1.51 1.57
N ASP A 687 -16.72 2.84 1.67
CA ASP A 687 -17.96 3.62 1.74
C ASP A 687 -18.80 3.37 0.48
N ASN A 688 -18.20 3.29 -0.72
CA ASN A 688 -18.91 2.97 -1.95
C ASN A 688 -19.49 1.56 -1.95
N ILE A 689 -18.75 0.56 -1.45
CA ILE A 689 -19.25 -0.81 -1.30
C ILE A 689 -20.49 -0.82 -0.38
N ARG A 690 -20.46 -0.07 0.73
CA ARG A 690 -21.62 0.02 1.62
C ARG A 690 -22.83 0.67 0.97
N LYS A 691 -22.64 1.70 0.14
CA LYS A 691 -23.74 2.35 -0.61
C LYS A 691 -24.44 1.37 -1.54
N VAL A 692 -23.66 0.55 -2.26
CA VAL A 692 -24.17 -0.55 -3.11
C VAL A 692 -24.97 -1.55 -2.28
N ILE A 693 -24.40 -2.04 -1.18
CA ILE A 693 -25.08 -3.03 -0.32
C ILE A 693 -26.35 -2.45 0.28
N PHE A 694 -26.33 -1.18 0.68
CA PHE A 694 -27.49 -0.50 1.26
C PHE A 694 -28.63 -0.42 0.25
N MET A 695 -28.33 -0.05 -1.01
CA MET A 695 -29.31 -0.03 -2.09
C MET A 695 -29.95 -1.40 -2.28
N LEU A 696 -29.15 -2.40 -2.67
CA LEU A 696 -29.57 -3.76 -2.99
C LEU A 696 -30.44 -4.40 -1.91
N ILE A 697 -30.03 -4.29 -0.65
CA ILE A 697 -30.75 -4.95 0.44
C ILE A 697 -32.00 -4.18 0.84
N SER A 698 -32.00 -2.85 0.76
CA SER A 698 -33.18 -2.06 1.08
C SER A 698 -34.32 -2.25 0.07
N THR A 699 -34.00 -2.40 -1.22
CA THR A 699 -34.98 -2.66 -2.29
C THR A 699 -35.46 -4.12 -2.23
N GLY A 700 -34.55 -5.08 -2.13
CA GLY A 700 -34.93 -6.50 -1.97
C GLY A 700 -35.77 -6.77 -0.72
N ALA A 701 -35.47 -6.11 0.40
CA ALA A 701 -36.30 -6.20 1.60
C ALA A 701 -37.70 -5.58 1.42
N ALA A 702 -37.83 -4.51 0.62
CA ALA A 702 -39.13 -3.93 0.30
C ALA A 702 -40.00 -4.89 -0.54
N GLU A 703 -39.39 -5.59 -1.51
CA GLU A 703 -40.06 -6.62 -2.31
C GLU A 703 -40.56 -7.78 -1.43
N VAL A 704 -39.75 -8.22 -0.47
CA VAL A 704 -40.15 -9.25 0.50
C VAL A 704 -41.36 -8.81 1.32
N VAL A 705 -41.35 -7.58 1.84
CA VAL A 705 -42.48 -7.04 2.63
C VAL A 705 -43.75 -6.99 1.78
N LEU A 706 -43.66 -6.48 0.55
CA LEU A 706 -44.77 -6.43 -0.41
C LEU A 706 -45.37 -7.82 -0.66
N VAL A 707 -44.54 -8.80 -0.98
CA VAL A 707 -44.95 -10.18 -1.27
C VAL A 707 -45.56 -10.84 -0.05
N LEU A 708 -44.91 -10.71 1.12
CA LEU A 708 -45.40 -11.30 2.36
C LEU A 708 -46.79 -10.76 2.73
N LEU A 709 -47.01 -9.45 2.61
CA LEU A 709 -48.31 -8.83 2.88
C LEU A 709 -49.39 -9.28 1.89
N ALA A 710 -49.07 -9.35 0.60
CA ALA A 710 -50.01 -9.85 -0.41
C ALA A 710 -50.41 -11.29 -0.13
N VAL A 711 -49.43 -12.15 0.17
CA VAL A 711 -49.70 -13.57 0.46
C VAL A 711 -50.50 -13.74 1.74
N ALA A 712 -50.12 -13.05 2.82
CA ALA A 712 -50.80 -13.12 4.12
C ALA A 712 -52.23 -12.59 4.08
N THR A 713 -52.56 -11.68 3.18
CA THR A 713 -53.91 -11.11 3.02
C THR A 713 -54.76 -11.82 1.96
N GLY A 714 -54.25 -12.90 1.36
CA GLY A 714 -54.98 -13.67 0.35
C GLY A 714 -55.08 -12.98 -1.02
N MET A 715 -54.26 -11.95 -1.29
CA MET A 715 -54.21 -11.28 -2.60
C MET A 715 -53.35 -12.05 -3.60
N PRO A 716 -53.66 -11.98 -4.91
CA PRO A 716 -52.81 -12.60 -5.91
C PRO A 716 -51.37 -12.06 -5.83
N LEU A 717 -50.41 -12.86 -6.28
CA LEU A 717 -48.99 -12.46 -6.27
C LEU A 717 -48.79 -11.09 -6.96
N PRO A 718 -48.17 -10.12 -6.26
CA PRO A 718 -48.14 -8.72 -6.67
C PRO A 718 -47.20 -8.47 -7.85
N LEU A 719 -46.19 -9.32 -8.03
CA LEU A 719 -45.27 -9.33 -9.16
C LEU A 719 -45.04 -10.77 -9.60
N THR A 720 -44.77 -10.97 -10.89
CA THR A 720 -44.37 -12.28 -11.42
C THR A 720 -42.88 -12.53 -11.17
N ALA A 721 -42.44 -13.79 -11.25
CA ALA A 721 -41.03 -14.16 -11.18
C ALA A 721 -40.17 -13.38 -12.19
N VAL A 722 -40.65 -13.27 -13.43
CA VAL A 722 -40.00 -12.53 -14.53
C VAL A 722 -39.88 -11.03 -14.21
N GLN A 723 -40.90 -10.42 -13.59
CA GLN A 723 -40.89 -9.01 -13.21
C GLN A 723 -39.90 -8.72 -12.07
N LEU A 724 -39.80 -9.61 -11.08
CA LEU A 724 -38.81 -9.50 -10.00
C LEU A 724 -37.37 -9.63 -10.53
N LEU A 725 -37.13 -10.57 -11.45
CA LEU A 725 -35.83 -10.69 -12.12
C LEU A 725 -35.48 -9.45 -12.94
N TRP A 726 -36.46 -8.83 -13.61
CA TRP A 726 -36.26 -7.59 -14.36
C TRP A 726 -35.82 -6.42 -13.47
N LEU A 727 -36.45 -6.25 -12.31
CA LEU A 727 -36.07 -5.21 -11.35
C LEU A 727 -34.61 -5.37 -10.88
N ASN A 728 -34.27 -6.56 -10.39
CA ASN A 728 -32.98 -6.76 -9.75
C ASN A 728 -31.80 -6.87 -10.75
N LEU A 729 -32.00 -7.44 -11.95
CA LEU A 729 -30.91 -7.62 -12.91
C LEU A 729 -30.76 -6.45 -13.88
N VAL A 730 -31.86 -5.92 -14.39
CA VAL A 730 -31.83 -4.94 -15.49
C VAL A 730 -31.84 -3.52 -14.96
N THR A 731 -32.81 -3.17 -14.11
CA THR A 731 -32.90 -1.80 -13.59
C THR A 731 -31.83 -1.55 -12.54
N GLN A 732 -31.75 -2.40 -11.50
CA GLN A 732 -30.76 -2.25 -10.42
C GLN A 732 -29.32 -2.57 -10.86
N GLY A 733 -29.10 -3.58 -11.70
CA GLY A 733 -27.74 -4.02 -12.07
C GLY A 733 -26.85 -2.91 -12.65
N ILE A 734 -27.41 -1.97 -13.42
CA ILE A 734 -26.68 -0.80 -13.92
C ILE A 734 -26.37 0.19 -12.78
N GLN A 735 -27.31 0.37 -11.85
CA GLN A 735 -27.24 1.34 -10.76
C GLN A 735 -26.17 0.95 -9.74
N ASP A 736 -26.12 -0.33 -9.36
CA ASP A 736 -25.17 -0.84 -8.37
C ASP A 736 -23.72 -0.73 -8.85
N VAL A 737 -23.46 -1.10 -10.10
CA VAL A 737 -22.14 -0.95 -10.72
C VAL A 737 -21.73 0.53 -10.78
N SER A 738 -22.68 1.41 -11.11
CA SER A 738 -22.43 2.84 -11.23
C SER A 738 -22.19 3.53 -9.89
N MET A 739 -22.76 3.03 -8.80
CA MET A 739 -22.48 3.52 -7.44
C MET A 739 -21.03 3.30 -7.01
N GLY A 740 -20.34 2.28 -7.54
CA GLY A 740 -18.91 2.07 -7.32
C GLY A 740 -18.03 3.28 -7.69
N PHE A 741 -18.53 4.16 -8.57
CA PHE A 741 -17.83 5.36 -9.04
C PHE A 741 -18.01 6.60 -8.16
N GLU A 742 -18.83 6.55 -7.09
CA GLU A 742 -19.01 7.72 -6.21
C GLU A 742 -17.65 8.25 -5.69
N PRO A 743 -17.44 9.58 -5.66
CA PRO A 743 -16.27 10.15 -5.02
C PRO A 743 -16.39 10.13 -3.49
N GLY A 744 -15.29 10.50 -2.83
CA GLY A 744 -15.27 10.69 -1.39
C GLY A 744 -16.21 11.79 -0.93
N GLU A 745 -16.69 11.65 0.30
CA GLU A 745 -17.53 12.60 1.00
C GLU A 745 -16.70 13.72 1.67
N GLY A 746 -15.39 13.57 1.87
CA GLY A 746 -14.46 14.62 2.32
C GLY A 746 -14.21 14.67 3.83
N ASP A 747 -14.72 13.70 4.58
CA ASP A 747 -14.51 13.52 6.02
C ASP A 747 -13.86 12.18 6.36
N GLU A 748 -13.29 11.50 5.36
CA GLU A 748 -12.69 10.17 5.48
C GLU A 748 -11.57 10.16 6.53
N LEU A 749 -10.70 11.17 6.56
CA LEU A 749 -9.60 11.28 7.54
C LEU A 749 -10.02 11.95 8.86
N LYS A 750 -11.31 12.29 9.04
CA LYS A 750 -11.82 12.92 10.27
C LYS A 750 -12.63 11.97 11.15
N ARG A 751 -12.93 10.77 10.64
CA ARG A 751 -13.63 9.72 11.37
C ARG A 751 -12.61 8.74 11.95
N ARG A 752 -12.91 8.17 13.12
CA ARG A 752 -12.13 7.06 13.68
C ARG A 752 -12.24 5.81 12.78
N PRO A 753 -11.28 4.88 12.83
CA PRO A 753 -11.40 3.61 12.13
C PRO A 753 -12.65 2.87 12.62
N ARG A 754 -13.27 2.11 11.72
CA ARG A 754 -14.44 1.29 12.06
C ARG A 754 -14.01 0.17 13.01
N ASP A 755 -14.90 -0.23 13.90
CA ASP A 755 -14.63 -1.37 14.77
C ASP A 755 -14.45 -2.63 13.90
N ILE A 756 -13.41 -3.40 14.19
CA ILE A 756 -13.05 -4.61 13.47
C ILE A 756 -14.18 -5.65 13.54
N ARG A 757 -14.92 -5.67 14.64
CA ARG A 757 -16.07 -6.55 14.84
C ARG A 757 -17.37 -5.99 14.25
N GLU A 758 -17.38 -4.73 13.82
CA GLU A 758 -18.55 -4.12 13.20
C GLU A 758 -18.94 -4.90 11.94
N PRO A 759 -20.17 -5.45 11.87
CA PRO A 759 -20.68 -6.04 10.64
C PRO A 759 -20.85 -4.95 9.56
N ILE A 760 -20.89 -5.36 8.29
CA ILE A 760 -21.23 -4.45 7.19
C ILE A 760 -22.57 -3.74 7.47
N PHE A 761 -23.57 -4.51 7.93
CA PHE A 761 -24.84 -3.99 8.42
C PHE A 761 -24.72 -3.53 9.86
N ASN A 762 -24.26 -2.31 10.06
CA ASN A 762 -24.33 -1.69 11.37
C ASN A 762 -25.77 -1.25 11.69
N HIS A 763 -26.02 -0.90 12.95
CA HIS A 763 -27.35 -0.54 13.44
C HIS A 763 -28.03 0.53 12.55
N LEU A 764 -27.28 1.54 12.11
CA LEU A 764 -27.81 2.63 11.27
C LEU A 764 -28.29 2.12 9.91
N MET A 765 -27.50 1.26 9.27
CA MET A 765 -27.84 0.69 7.97
C MET A 765 -29.05 -0.24 8.08
N ILE A 766 -29.11 -1.09 9.12
CA ILE A 766 -30.28 -1.95 9.40
C ILE A 766 -31.53 -1.10 9.60
N GLU A 767 -31.47 -0.09 10.47
CA GLU A 767 -32.59 0.81 10.76
C GLU A 767 -33.14 1.43 9.47
N ARG A 768 -32.27 1.91 8.60
CA ARG A 768 -32.67 2.53 7.33
C ARG A 768 -33.20 1.53 6.32
N SER A 769 -32.56 0.37 6.19
CA SER A 769 -33.05 -0.69 5.31
C SER A 769 -34.46 -1.12 5.74
N LEU A 770 -34.72 -1.22 7.05
CA LEU A 770 -36.06 -1.52 7.57
C LEU A 770 -37.07 -0.41 7.29
N ILE A 771 -36.70 0.86 7.48
CA ILE A 771 -37.57 2.01 7.17
C ILE A 771 -37.97 1.98 5.69
N VAL A 772 -37.00 1.79 4.79
CA VAL A 772 -37.24 1.70 3.35
C VAL A 772 -38.10 0.49 3.03
N ALA A 773 -37.76 -0.69 3.56
CA ALA A 773 -38.47 -1.93 3.30
C ALA A 773 -39.94 -1.85 3.72
N VAL A 774 -40.20 -1.33 4.91
CA VAL A 774 -41.57 -1.15 5.43
C VAL A 774 -42.30 -0.10 4.61
N TRP A 775 -41.69 1.05 4.34
CA TRP A 775 -42.37 2.14 3.62
C TRP A 775 -42.70 1.77 2.17
N VAL A 776 -41.69 1.33 1.40
CA VAL A 776 -41.85 0.94 0.00
C VAL A 776 -42.73 -0.30 -0.12
N GLY A 777 -42.53 -1.30 0.74
CA GLY A 777 -43.33 -2.52 0.75
C GLY A 777 -44.80 -2.26 1.08
N LEU A 778 -45.09 -1.42 2.08
CA LEU A 778 -46.48 -1.02 2.40
C LEU A 778 -47.10 -0.18 1.29
N LEU A 779 -46.37 0.81 0.74
CA LEU A 779 -46.94 1.68 -0.29
C LEU A 779 -47.22 0.91 -1.58
N GLY A 780 -46.32 0.00 -1.96
CA GLY A 780 -46.54 -0.94 -3.06
C GLY A 780 -47.75 -1.85 -2.79
N PHE A 781 -47.86 -2.41 -1.59
CA PHE A 781 -48.97 -3.27 -1.19
C PHE A 781 -50.31 -2.53 -1.23
N PHE A 782 -50.39 -1.35 -0.63
CA PHE A 782 -51.62 -0.56 -0.61
C PHE A 782 -52.00 -0.06 -2.00
N LEU A 783 -51.04 0.33 -2.85
CA LEU A 783 -51.33 0.65 -4.25
C LEU A 783 -51.92 -0.57 -4.97
N PHE A 784 -51.27 -1.72 -4.85
CA PHE A 784 -51.73 -2.95 -5.51
C PHE A 784 -53.14 -3.33 -5.06
N LYS A 785 -53.39 -3.30 -3.74
CA LYS A 785 -54.72 -3.48 -3.15
C LYS A 785 -55.73 -2.50 -3.73
N TYR A 786 -55.42 -1.20 -3.73
CA TYR A 786 -56.30 -0.15 -4.21
C TYR A 786 -56.68 -0.36 -5.69
N LEU A 787 -55.73 -0.75 -6.52
CA LEU A 787 -55.98 -1.01 -7.95
C LEU A 787 -56.90 -2.22 -8.14
N LEU A 788 -56.70 -3.30 -7.38
CA LEU A 788 -57.58 -4.47 -7.41
C LEU A 788 -58.99 -4.16 -6.89
N ASP A 789 -59.09 -3.46 -5.77
CA ASP A 789 -60.37 -3.05 -5.17
C ASP A 789 -61.15 -2.08 -6.09
N SER A 790 -60.43 -1.34 -6.96
CA SER A 790 -61.02 -0.50 -8.01
C SER A 790 -61.53 -1.29 -9.23
N GLY A 791 -61.43 -2.62 -9.22
CA GLY A 791 -61.90 -3.50 -10.28
C GLY A 791 -60.94 -3.64 -11.47
N LEU A 792 -59.69 -3.19 -11.36
CA LEU A 792 -58.71 -3.36 -12.44
C LEU A 792 -58.23 -4.82 -12.54
N PRO A 793 -57.97 -5.31 -13.77
CA PRO A 793 -57.37 -6.64 -13.95
C PRO A 793 -56.02 -6.76 -13.24
N VAL A 794 -55.72 -7.94 -12.71
CA VAL A 794 -54.47 -8.24 -11.97
C VAL A 794 -53.23 -7.86 -12.80
N GLU A 795 -53.22 -8.15 -14.10
CA GLU A 795 -52.11 -7.80 -15.00
C GLU A 795 -51.89 -6.27 -15.10
N THR A 796 -52.96 -5.47 -15.02
CA THR A 796 -52.88 -4.00 -15.02
C THR A 796 -52.38 -3.44 -13.70
N ALA A 797 -52.80 -4.05 -12.59
CA ALA A 797 -52.28 -3.72 -11.27
C ALA A 797 -50.78 -4.06 -11.17
N ARG A 798 -50.35 -5.22 -11.67
CA ARG A 798 -48.94 -5.65 -11.74
C ARG A 798 -48.09 -4.68 -12.58
N ASN A 799 -48.57 -4.30 -13.76
CA ASN A 799 -47.88 -3.35 -14.64
C ASN A 799 -47.65 -1.99 -13.94
N SER A 800 -48.67 -1.47 -13.25
CA SER A 800 -48.56 -0.20 -12.51
C SER A 800 -47.64 -0.31 -11.30
N LEU A 801 -47.69 -1.46 -10.59
CA LEU A 801 -46.81 -1.72 -9.45
C LEU A 801 -45.35 -1.86 -9.88
N LEU A 802 -45.08 -2.56 -10.99
CA LEU A 802 -43.74 -2.68 -11.55
C LEU A 802 -43.14 -1.31 -11.86
N LEU A 803 -43.91 -0.43 -12.50
CA LEU A 803 -43.48 0.94 -12.78
C LEU A 803 -43.21 1.74 -11.50
N LEU A 804 -44.02 1.56 -10.45
CA LEU A 804 -43.78 2.17 -9.14
C LEU A 804 -42.47 1.70 -8.54
N MET A 805 -42.18 0.40 -8.58
CA MET A 805 -40.93 -0.16 -8.05
C MET A 805 -39.70 0.40 -8.79
N VAL A 806 -39.74 0.47 -10.12
CA VAL A 806 -38.66 1.10 -10.91
C VAL A 806 -38.44 2.56 -10.53
N LEU A 807 -39.51 3.34 -10.35
CA LEU A 807 -39.39 4.73 -9.93
C LEU A 807 -38.88 4.87 -8.49
N PHE A 808 -39.28 3.97 -7.59
CA PHE A 808 -38.74 3.93 -6.25
C PHE A 808 -37.24 3.67 -6.23
N GLU A 809 -36.76 2.68 -6.99
CA GLU A 809 -35.33 2.39 -7.12
C GLU A 809 -34.56 3.63 -7.62
N ASN A 810 -35.08 4.29 -8.65
CA ASN A 810 -34.48 5.49 -9.22
C ASN A 810 -34.40 6.65 -8.21
N VAL A 811 -35.46 6.87 -7.42
CA VAL A 811 -35.49 7.95 -6.41
C VAL A 811 -34.63 7.56 -5.20
N HIS A 812 -34.72 6.32 -4.76
CA HIS A 812 -34.01 5.80 -3.59
C HIS A 812 -32.51 5.73 -3.81
N MET A 813 -32.06 5.53 -5.06
CA MET A 813 -30.66 5.68 -5.45
C MET A 813 -30.04 6.96 -4.88
N PHE A 814 -30.73 8.11 -4.97
CA PHE A 814 -30.23 9.38 -4.43
C PHE A 814 -30.07 9.35 -2.90
N ASN A 815 -30.93 8.62 -2.19
CA ASN A 815 -30.80 8.43 -0.75
C ASN A 815 -29.56 7.60 -0.40
N CYS A 816 -29.23 6.61 -1.25
CA CYS A 816 -28.13 5.69 -1.05
C CYS A 816 -26.75 6.30 -1.34
N ARG A 817 -26.67 7.44 -2.04
CA ARG A 817 -25.39 8.11 -2.35
C ARG A 817 -24.59 8.55 -1.12
N SER A 818 -25.25 8.72 0.01
CA SER A 818 -24.59 8.85 1.32
C SER A 818 -25.52 8.35 2.42
N GLU A 819 -24.95 7.59 3.35
CA GLU A 819 -25.66 7.22 4.57
C GLU A 819 -25.98 8.49 5.39
N THR A 820 -25.04 9.39 5.64
CA THR A 820 -25.25 10.46 6.63
C THR A 820 -25.62 11.82 6.05
N LYS A 821 -25.24 12.08 4.79
CA LYS A 821 -25.46 13.37 4.14
C LYS A 821 -26.79 13.39 3.39
N SER A 822 -27.39 14.57 3.40
CA SER A 822 -28.61 14.87 2.66
C SER A 822 -28.39 14.75 1.15
N ALA A 823 -29.31 14.10 0.45
CA ALA A 823 -29.32 13.98 -1.01
C ALA A 823 -29.32 15.35 -1.69
N PHE A 824 -29.93 16.37 -1.07
CA PHE A 824 -29.95 17.74 -1.61
C PHE A 824 -28.60 18.47 -1.51
N LYS A 825 -27.67 17.97 -0.69
CA LYS A 825 -26.31 18.54 -0.58
C LYS A 825 -25.32 17.89 -1.54
N ILE A 826 -25.68 16.76 -2.15
CA ILE A 826 -24.81 15.98 -3.04
C ILE A 826 -25.25 16.27 -4.49
N PRO A 827 -24.46 16.99 -5.29
CA PRO A 827 -24.83 17.29 -6.67
C PRO A 827 -25.03 16.00 -7.49
N PRO A 828 -26.08 15.90 -8.32
CA PRO A 828 -26.28 14.73 -9.20
C PRO A 828 -25.10 14.48 -10.15
N MET A 829 -24.50 15.56 -10.68
CA MET A 829 -23.35 15.48 -11.61
C MET A 829 -22.03 15.08 -10.95
N GLN A 830 -21.99 14.93 -9.63
CA GLN A 830 -20.80 14.45 -8.94
C GLN A 830 -20.47 12.99 -9.32
N ASN A 831 -21.46 12.20 -9.73
CA ASN A 831 -21.29 10.90 -10.35
C ASN A 831 -22.13 10.82 -11.65
N PRO A 832 -21.58 11.25 -12.79
CA PRO A 832 -22.33 11.28 -14.05
C PRO A 832 -22.66 9.87 -14.55
N ILE A 833 -21.80 8.88 -14.26
CA ILE A 833 -22.02 7.49 -14.66
C ILE A 833 -23.30 6.95 -14.01
N LEU A 834 -23.49 7.20 -12.71
CA LEU A 834 -24.71 6.83 -12.00
C LEU A 834 -25.94 7.54 -12.53
N LEU A 835 -25.87 8.86 -12.75
CA LEU A 835 -27.01 9.63 -13.25
C LEU A 835 -27.46 9.15 -14.63
N PHE A 836 -26.53 9.04 -15.59
CA PHE A 836 -26.87 8.59 -16.95
C PHE A 836 -27.20 7.10 -17.00
N GLY A 837 -26.58 6.27 -16.16
CA GLY A 837 -26.91 4.86 -16.01
C GLY A 837 -28.35 4.66 -15.55
N VAL A 838 -28.79 5.39 -14.52
CA VAL A 838 -30.18 5.36 -14.00
C VAL A 838 -31.16 5.85 -15.06
N LEU A 839 -30.87 6.97 -15.74
CA LEU A 839 -31.72 7.47 -16.81
C LEU A 839 -31.82 6.49 -17.99
N GLY A 840 -30.72 5.83 -18.35
CA GLY A 840 -30.67 4.81 -19.38
C GLY A 840 -31.50 3.56 -19.01
N ALA A 841 -31.33 3.05 -17.79
CA ALA A 841 -32.10 1.92 -17.27
C ALA A 841 -33.61 2.23 -17.22
N PHE A 842 -33.96 3.43 -16.76
CA PHE A 842 -35.34 3.91 -16.75
C PHE A 842 -35.92 4.01 -18.15
N LEU A 843 -35.18 4.61 -19.10
CA LEU A 843 -35.61 4.69 -20.49
C LEU A 843 -35.79 3.31 -21.11
N PHE A 844 -34.92 2.35 -20.78
CA PHE A 844 -35.04 0.98 -21.25
C PHE A 844 -36.31 0.30 -20.71
N HIS A 845 -36.65 0.51 -19.44
CA HIS A 845 -37.92 0.04 -18.88
C HIS A 845 -39.13 0.68 -19.57
N VAL A 846 -39.09 2.00 -19.81
CA VAL A 846 -40.13 2.70 -20.56
C VAL A 846 -40.27 2.10 -21.96
N LEU A 847 -39.18 1.91 -22.70
CA LEU A 847 -39.21 1.29 -24.02
C LEU A 847 -39.80 -0.13 -23.98
N ALA A 848 -39.46 -0.93 -22.97
CA ALA A 848 -40.03 -2.27 -22.80
C ALA A 848 -41.56 -2.26 -22.60
N MET A 849 -42.09 -1.23 -21.93
CA MET A 849 -43.53 -1.04 -21.72
C MET A 849 -44.29 -0.68 -23.02
N TYR A 850 -43.63 -0.03 -23.98
CA TYR A 850 -44.23 0.35 -25.27
C TYR A 850 -43.92 -0.64 -26.41
N HIS A 851 -42.91 -1.48 -26.27
CA HIS A 851 -42.48 -2.40 -27.33
C HIS A 851 -43.17 -3.78 -27.23
N PRO A 852 -43.68 -4.37 -28.35
CA PRO A 852 -44.45 -5.62 -28.33
C PRO A 852 -43.72 -6.85 -27.75
N TRP A 853 -42.39 -6.85 -27.77
CA TRP A 853 -41.59 -7.90 -27.13
C TRP A 853 -41.56 -7.75 -25.61
N GLY A 854 -41.32 -6.52 -25.11
CA GLY A 854 -41.29 -6.24 -23.68
C GLY A 854 -42.66 -6.46 -23.03
N GLN A 855 -43.74 -6.06 -23.71
CA GLN A 855 -45.11 -6.30 -23.26
C GLN A 855 -45.44 -7.80 -23.12
N ARG A 856 -44.97 -8.64 -24.04
CA ARG A 856 -45.18 -10.09 -23.98
C ARG A 856 -44.41 -10.75 -22.83
N VAL A 857 -43.15 -10.34 -22.63
CA VAL A 857 -42.26 -10.91 -21.62
C VAL A 857 -42.63 -10.44 -20.22
N LEU A 858 -42.73 -9.12 -20.02
CA LEU A 858 -42.99 -8.51 -18.71
C LEU A 858 -44.48 -8.44 -18.36
N LYS A 859 -45.36 -8.82 -19.30
CA LYS A 859 -46.83 -8.65 -19.19
C LYS A 859 -47.22 -7.19 -18.92
N THR A 860 -46.51 -6.25 -19.55
CA THR A 860 -46.67 -4.79 -19.38
C THR A 860 -47.47 -4.16 -20.52
N HIS A 861 -47.94 -2.92 -20.31
CA HIS A 861 -48.62 -2.12 -21.33
C HIS A 861 -48.52 -0.61 -21.02
N PRO A 862 -48.77 0.28 -21.99
CA PRO A 862 -48.72 1.72 -21.76
C PRO A 862 -49.63 2.20 -20.64
N VAL A 863 -49.11 3.09 -19.80
CA VAL A 863 -49.81 3.65 -18.64
C VAL A 863 -50.33 5.06 -18.97
N ASN A 864 -51.54 5.39 -18.50
CA ASN A 864 -52.14 6.71 -18.73
C ASN A 864 -51.48 7.81 -17.88
N GLY A 865 -51.72 9.08 -18.25
CA GLY A 865 -51.09 10.23 -17.57
C GLY A 865 -51.46 10.38 -16.07
N ASN A 866 -52.67 9.99 -15.67
CA ASN A 866 -53.10 10.07 -14.28
C ASN A 866 -52.36 9.07 -13.38
N THR A 867 -52.21 7.84 -13.87
CA THR A 867 -51.46 6.79 -13.18
C THR A 867 -49.98 7.16 -13.08
N TRP A 868 -49.40 7.78 -14.12
CA TRP A 868 -48.03 8.35 -14.04
C TRP A 868 -47.89 9.38 -12.92
N MET A 869 -48.79 10.36 -12.83
CA MET A 869 -48.75 11.38 -11.78
C MET A 869 -48.86 10.78 -10.37
N LEU A 870 -49.78 9.82 -10.19
CA LEU A 870 -49.95 9.11 -8.93
C LEU A 870 -48.66 8.38 -8.54
N ILE A 871 -48.12 7.56 -9.44
CA ILE A 871 -46.93 6.74 -9.18
C ILE A 871 -45.70 7.61 -8.91
N ILE A 872 -45.48 8.69 -9.68
CA ILE A 872 -44.37 9.63 -9.44
C ILE A 872 -44.52 10.28 -8.06
N GLY A 873 -45.73 10.73 -7.70
CA GLY A 873 -46.00 11.31 -6.39
C GLY A 873 -45.69 10.34 -5.25
N LEU A 874 -46.11 9.08 -5.40
CA LEU A 874 -45.82 8.00 -4.45
C LEU A 874 -44.31 7.71 -4.37
N ALA A 875 -43.61 7.63 -5.50
CA ALA A 875 -42.17 7.38 -5.56
C ALA A 875 -41.37 8.47 -4.83
N LEU A 876 -41.73 9.75 -4.98
CA LEU A 876 -41.04 10.87 -4.32
C LEU A 876 -41.13 10.84 -2.79
N THR A 877 -42.10 10.12 -2.21
CA THR A 877 -42.24 10.03 -0.75
C THR A 877 -41.03 9.40 -0.06
N ILE A 878 -40.33 8.47 -0.72
CA ILE A 878 -39.15 7.81 -0.11
C ILE A 878 -37.99 8.79 0.09
N LEU A 879 -37.81 9.75 -0.82
CA LEU A 879 -36.82 10.80 -0.70
C LEU A 879 -37.09 11.65 0.55
N LEU A 880 -38.34 12.10 0.72
CA LEU A 880 -38.73 12.92 1.87
C LEU A 880 -38.56 12.17 3.20
N LEU A 881 -38.96 10.89 3.24
CA LEU A 881 -38.83 10.05 4.42
C LEU A 881 -37.36 9.87 4.84
N MET A 882 -36.50 9.54 3.89
CA MET A 882 -35.08 9.30 4.16
C MET A 882 -34.34 10.58 4.54
N GLU A 883 -34.68 11.71 3.92
CA GLU A 883 -34.11 13.01 4.28
C GLU A 883 -34.54 13.46 5.67
N TRP A 884 -35.80 13.20 6.05
CA TRP A 884 -36.26 13.42 7.42
C TRP A 884 -35.51 12.54 8.43
N HIS A 885 -35.34 11.25 8.13
CA HIS A 885 -34.57 10.32 8.98
C HIS A 885 -33.12 10.77 9.15
N LYS A 886 -32.43 11.11 8.06
CA LYS A 886 -31.05 11.63 8.07
C LYS A 886 -30.93 12.88 8.93
N TRP A 887 -31.86 13.82 8.78
CA TRP A 887 -31.89 15.04 9.60
C TRP A 887 -32.07 14.75 11.09
N TRP A 888 -33.02 13.88 11.43
CA TRP A 888 -33.30 13.50 12.81
C TRP A 888 -32.12 12.75 13.46
N TRP A 889 -31.49 11.83 12.72
CA TRP A 889 -30.33 11.09 13.18
C TRP A 889 -29.14 12.01 13.49
N ASN A 890 -28.85 12.95 12.59
CA ASN A 890 -27.78 13.93 12.77
C ASN A 890 -28.00 14.82 14.02
N LYS A 891 -29.25 15.20 14.31
CA LYS A 891 -29.61 15.91 15.55
C LYS A 891 -29.39 15.06 16.81
N ARG A 892 -29.73 13.76 16.77
CA ARG A 892 -29.51 12.86 17.91
C ARG A 892 -28.02 12.64 18.21
N GLN A 893 -27.18 12.51 17.18
CA GLN A 893 -25.74 12.31 17.37
C GLN A 893 -25.02 13.56 17.88
N THR A 894 -25.36 14.74 17.36
CA THR A 894 -24.82 16.02 17.86
C THR A 894 -25.20 16.26 19.32
N GLY A 895 -26.41 15.89 19.73
CA GLY A 895 -26.83 15.87 21.13
C GLY A 895 -25.95 14.99 22.03
N LYS A 896 -25.74 13.71 21.65
CA LYS A 896 -24.91 12.75 22.41
C LYS A 896 -23.44 13.18 22.53
N ASN A 897 -22.83 13.71 21.48
CA ASN A 897 -21.45 14.20 21.53
C ASN A 897 -21.29 15.46 22.41
N THR A 898 -22.34 16.27 22.54
CA THR A 898 -22.33 17.42 23.44
C THR A 898 -22.42 16.97 24.90
N THR A 899 -23.28 16.01 25.22
CA THR A 899 -23.39 15.44 26.57
C THR A 899 -22.12 14.68 26.99
N ALA A 900 -21.51 13.92 26.08
CA ALA A 900 -20.25 13.21 26.35
C ALA A 900 -19.06 14.16 26.61
N LYS A 901 -18.99 15.29 25.88
CA LYS A 901 -17.99 16.35 26.12
C LYS A 901 -18.20 17.11 27.44
N VAL A 902 -19.43 17.23 27.91
CA VAL A 902 -19.74 17.85 29.22
C VAL A 902 -19.36 16.91 30.36
N LEU A 903 -19.71 15.63 30.26
CA LEU A 903 -19.34 14.62 31.27
C LEU A 903 -17.83 14.36 31.36
N SER A 904 -17.08 14.48 30.25
CA SER A 904 -15.61 14.38 30.27
C SER A 904 -14.92 15.63 30.80
N ARG A 905 -15.62 16.78 30.88
CA ARG A 905 -15.11 18.02 31.48
C ARG A 905 -15.32 18.06 32.99
N ASP A 906 -16.36 17.40 33.50
CA ASP A 906 -16.64 17.28 34.93
C ASP A 906 -15.83 16.16 35.62
N GLN A 907 -15.05 15.38 34.86
CA GLN A 907 -14.16 14.32 35.36
C GLN A 907 -12.65 14.63 35.23
N ASN A 908 -12.28 15.84 34.80
CA ASN A 908 -10.89 16.30 34.76
C ASN A 908 -10.61 17.34 35.84
#